data_AF-A0A415NET4-F1
#
_entry.id   AF-A0A415NET4-F1
#
_cell.length_a   1.000
_cell.length_b   1.000
_cell.length_c   1.000
_cell.angle_alpha   90.00
_cell.angle_beta   90.00
_cell.angle_gamma   90.00
#
_symmetry.space_group_name_H-M   'P 1'
#
loop_
_entity.id
_entity.type
_entity.pdbx_description
1 polymer ?
#
loop_
_entity_poly.entity_id
_entity_poly.type
_entity_poly.pdbx_seq_one_letter_code
_entity_poly.pdbx_strand_id
1 'polypeptide(L)'
;MAWKVYDKTGNTVRCTLKGLEYNGTWMGACFVTSTLKSAVPILFEIGDYVMYRGEKFEINYDPTALKKAARKTSGEAFVYDNVKFNWPGDELTRCDFLDYVKSDNQIHFTSLPKFSFFASSIQDLADRVQVNLDRIYTGAQKWTVAVHPEYVSTTNVNIDVNNIKVWGALELFNSKFGANFVIRGRTITIGTAGIAVGNIFKYGRGNGLYEIQRTADADQQIITRLRAYGSTRNMPNRYYNKLSNSSLTNYLPNNMAVENLMLPDFPKTTLDPYIDSKNIAVLGIREGSVYFDGTGGLEEICPSMEGMTAEQLKDAGIYVSLDAGDNGNLDEVADAEQLTDDGTMDSLKEGEDVPPFTITLKDVGFNINDYLTSETATISMKNGMCGGRDFEITKCEKKGNKYVLTCNRVYDESLKLYFPYKDYNIKSGDKFVLLYIDMPDVYIQAASQRLLATAKKYLAKNDYVRYSYEPKVDDIFMARQHDEAVARGEASIHDTLKEGDLMLFTDSDLGIEGSIIIDTLIIKEGEDMIPKYTMTLREEKAVGSLEKIQNQIDSIAGGGQGTGGLNTQQIQSIIRSLGNQLFLSRTHNDTAAGLIGFLAGAIFGASGFAEGLTGFGAKIDSMGRGYMESLTLRRFLEVPELRFNRAEIVLGDKWRSPGAGIIESVEPDYDADGNLLRSGTISLKLQDGEIGAVAVDDICMGYFHDYETPGNNAVSDIDDSRGNRMFAGFCTIYFRITEILDAGTNKRFRYVLRGVSDRWQYSFHPCEALHFVAYGNFTNKERQTSAYETRTYRRFLVGVNDWEFTKSMVAMQDGDLSNLNIFGLDMTGYSAYLNNIYMTGTIEQLQIDAPVRIEIDTQGDNFLAYGESMEITCKVFKGWEDITDTVRQWAIRRDSGDTADDEAWNIKHKDFNGSITIHNTKGISDLGNNSVTVVSTLFTITATNDTASVEAIVTI
;
A
#
# COMPACT_ATOMS: atom_id res chain seq x y z
N MET A 1 23.42 29.40 -22.07
CA MET A 1 22.15 29.49 -22.83
C MET A 1 22.02 30.90 -23.40
N ALA A 2 21.11 31.14 -24.34
CA ALA A 2 20.84 32.48 -24.88
C ALA A 2 19.34 32.61 -25.20
N TRP A 3 18.74 33.75 -24.86
CA TRP A 3 17.31 34.01 -25.06
C TRP A 3 17.09 34.97 -26.22
N LYS A 4 16.01 34.80 -26.97
CA LYS A 4 15.67 35.68 -28.08
C LYS A 4 14.57 36.63 -27.64
N VAL A 5 14.76 37.92 -27.93
CA VAL A 5 13.68 38.91 -27.84
C VAL A 5 13.01 38.96 -29.20
N TYR A 6 11.72 38.64 -29.21
CA TYR A 6 10.88 38.68 -30.39
C TYR A 6 10.11 39.98 -30.46
N ASP A 7 9.73 40.37 -31.66
CA ASP A 7 8.74 41.40 -31.86
C ASP A 7 7.36 40.96 -31.34
N LYS A 8 6.43 41.89 -31.14
CA LYS A 8 5.06 41.57 -30.67
C LYS A 8 4.32 40.50 -31.48
N THR A 9 4.70 40.27 -32.75
CA THR A 9 4.10 39.25 -33.62
C THR A 9 4.75 37.87 -33.48
N GLY A 10 5.92 37.78 -32.84
CA GLY A 10 6.69 36.54 -32.68
C GLY A 10 7.51 36.13 -33.92
N ASN A 11 7.44 36.89 -35.00
CA ASN A 11 8.03 36.51 -36.29
C ASN A 11 9.47 37.00 -36.46
N THR A 12 9.86 38.08 -35.76
CA THR A 12 11.16 38.73 -35.93
C THR A 12 11.93 38.75 -34.62
N VAL A 13 13.19 38.30 -34.65
CA VAL A 13 14.09 38.42 -33.50
C VAL A 13 14.74 39.80 -33.50
N ARG A 14 14.46 40.61 -32.47
CA ARG A 14 15.04 41.95 -32.27
C ARG A 14 16.48 41.89 -31.80
N CYS A 15 16.76 41.01 -30.83
CA CYS A 15 18.08 40.81 -30.26
C CYS A 15 18.17 39.47 -29.50
N THR A 16 19.36 39.16 -28.98
CA THR A 16 19.62 37.97 -28.18
C THR A 16 20.20 38.37 -26.82
N LEU A 17 19.57 37.91 -25.75
CA LEU A 17 20.03 38.10 -24.38
C LEU A 17 21.07 37.03 -24.06
N LYS A 18 22.19 37.47 -23.48
CA LYS A 18 23.24 36.57 -22.97
C LYS A 18 23.06 36.23 -21.49
N GLY A 19 22.37 37.09 -20.76
CA GLY A 19 22.00 36.87 -19.37
C GLY A 19 20.73 37.64 -19.02
N LEU A 20 20.01 37.17 -18.01
CA LEU A 20 18.80 37.79 -17.49
C LEU A 20 18.67 37.54 -15.99
N GLU A 21 17.83 38.33 -15.35
CA GLU A 21 17.47 38.20 -13.95
C GLU A 21 15.94 38.20 -13.80
N TYR A 22 15.39 37.10 -13.29
CA TYR A 22 14.00 37.03 -12.87
C TYR A 22 13.84 37.64 -11.47
N ASN A 23 12.75 38.38 -11.27
CA ASN A 23 12.36 38.98 -10.00
C ASN A 23 10.87 38.76 -9.76
N GLY A 24 10.51 38.06 -8.68
CA GLY A 24 9.12 37.78 -8.29
C GLY A 24 8.87 38.07 -6.81
N THR A 25 7.67 38.54 -6.50
CA THR A 25 7.17 38.74 -5.14
C THR A 25 5.77 38.15 -4.98
N TRP A 26 5.54 37.37 -3.93
CA TRP A 26 4.26 36.75 -3.65
C TRP A 26 3.16 37.80 -3.46
N MET A 27 2.01 37.59 -4.11
CA MET A 27 0.92 38.58 -4.25
C MET A 27 1.41 39.97 -4.73
N GLY A 28 2.53 40.00 -5.46
CA GLY A 28 3.19 41.19 -5.96
C GLY A 28 3.54 41.09 -7.44
N ALA A 29 4.39 41.99 -7.90
CA ALA A 29 4.83 42.03 -9.29
C ALA A 29 5.90 40.97 -9.58
N CYS A 30 5.90 40.48 -10.82
CA CYS A 30 6.92 39.61 -11.36
C CYS A 30 7.43 40.16 -12.72
N PHE A 31 8.73 40.11 -12.95
CA PHE A 31 9.37 40.62 -14.17
C PHE A 31 10.75 40.03 -14.41
N VAL A 32 11.25 40.18 -15.64
CA VAL A 32 12.63 39.83 -16.04
C VAL A 32 13.38 41.09 -16.41
N THR A 33 14.63 41.20 -15.97
CA THR A 33 15.55 42.29 -16.34
C THR A 33 16.76 41.76 -17.10
N SER A 34 17.27 42.54 -18.05
CA SER A 34 18.51 42.20 -18.76
C SER A 34 19.26 43.45 -19.22
N THR A 35 20.58 43.35 -19.28
CA THR A 35 21.46 44.37 -19.87
C THR A 35 21.90 43.93 -21.26
N LEU A 36 21.64 44.78 -22.26
CA LEU A 36 21.92 44.49 -23.66
C LEU A 36 23.03 45.36 -24.21
N LYS A 37 23.86 44.76 -25.06
CA LYS A 37 24.96 45.42 -25.76
C LYS A 37 24.84 45.12 -27.25
N SER A 38 24.84 46.17 -28.08
CA SER A 38 24.67 46.04 -29.52
C SER A 38 25.57 46.99 -30.30
N ALA A 39 26.01 46.54 -31.49
CA ALA A 39 26.75 47.35 -32.44
C ALA A 39 25.86 48.35 -33.22
N VAL A 40 24.55 48.16 -33.19
CA VAL A 40 23.54 49.02 -33.84
C VAL A 40 22.39 49.31 -32.87
N PRO A 41 21.67 50.44 -32.99
CA PRO A 41 20.48 50.68 -32.17
C PRO A 41 19.48 49.55 -32.36
N ILE A 42 18.97 49.02 -31.25
CA ILE A 42 17.84 48.09 -31.23
C ILE A 42 16.57 48.93 -31.24
N LEU A 43 15.67 48.62 -32.16
CA LEU A 43 14.36 49.26 -32.27
C LEU A 43 13.35 48.42 -31.48
N PHE A 44 13.22 48.72 -30.20
CA PHE A 44 12.21 48.11 -29.34
C PHE A 44 10.83 48.73 -29.63
N GLU A 45 9.79 47.91 -29.57
CA GLU A 45 8.41 48.34 -29.56
C GLU A 45 7.69 47.82 -28.31
N ILE A 46 6.65 48.53 -27.88
CA ILE A 46 5.73 48.02 -26.86
C ILE A 46 5.12 46.70 -27.35
N GLY A 47 5.20 45.67 -26.51
CA GLY A 47 4.77 44.31 -26.81
C GLY A 47 5.88 43.39 -27.34
N ASP A 48 7.08 43.90 -27.62
CA ASP A 48 8.25 43.04 -27.84
C ASP A 48 8.53 42.22 -26.57
N TYR A 49 8.90 40.95 -26.72
CA TYR A 49 8.86 40.00 -25.61
C TYR A 49 9.99 38.97 -25.60
N VAL A 50 10.22 38.39 -24.43
CA VAL A 50 11.11 37.23 -24.22
C VAL A 50 10.31 36.09 -23.58
N MET A 51 10.59 34.86 -24.00
CA MET A 51 10.09 33.66 -23.33
C MET A 51 11.08 33.23 -22.26
N TYR A 52 10.62 33.07 -21.03
CA TYR A 52 11.41 32.58 -19.91
C TYR A 52 10.60 31.57 -19.08
N ARG A 53 11.15 30.36 -18.91
CA ARG A 53 10.54 29.24 -18.17
C ARG A 53 9.07 28.98 -18.53
N GLY A 54 8.77 28.98 -19.83
CA GLY A 54 7.42 28.74 -20.37
C GLY A 54 6.48 29.95 -20.34
N GLU A 55 6.89 31.09 -19.78
CA GLU A 55 6.08 32.31 -19.71
C GLU A 55 6.61 33.43 -20.61
N LYS A 56 5.67 34.30 -21.05
CA LYS A 56 5.94 35.45 -21.91
C LYS A 56 6.11 36.72 -21.05
N PHE A 57 7.23 37.42 -21.22
CA PHE A 57 7.51 38.70 -20.57
C PHE A 57 7.67 39.81 -21.61
N GLU A 58 6.93 40.91 -21.46
CA GLU A 58 6.78 41.95 -22.49
C GLU A 58 7.36 43.30 -22.05
N ILE A 59 7.89 44.05 -23.02
CA ILE A 59 8.28 45.45 -22.84
C ILE A 59 7.02 46.33 -22.92
N ASN A 60 6.81 47.16 -21.89
CA ASN A 60 5.68 48.10 -21.80
C ASN A 60 6.10 49.58 -21.89
N TYR A 61 7.35 49.86 -22.25
CA TYR A 61 7.91 51.21 -22.35
C TYR A 61 9.01 51.26 -23.41
N ASP A 62 9.50 52.45 -23.76
CA ASP A 62 10.64 52.59 -24.68
C ASP A 62 11.97 52.55 -23.88
N PRO A 63 12.82 51.50 -24.04
CA PRO A 63 14.05 51.37 -23.26
C PRO A 63 15.08 52.45 -23.57
N THR A 64 15.74 52.96 -22.52
CA THR A 64 16.76 54.00 -22.67
C THR A 64 18.02 53.45 -23.34
N ALA A 65 18.46 54.09 -24.43
CA ALA A 65 19.65 53.71 -25.18
C ALA A 65 20.87 54.60 -24.83
N LEU A 66 21.92 54.00 -24.27
CA LEU A 66 23.21 54.66 -24.06
C LEU A 66 24.13 54.43 -25.26
N LYS A 67 24.42 55.48 -26.03
CA LYS A 67 25.39 55.41 -27.14
C LYS A 67 26.82 55.65 -26.64
N LYS A 68 27.66 54.62 -26.67
CA LYS A 68 29.08 54.69 -26.30
C LYS A 68 30.03 54.86 -27.49
N ALA A 69 29.61 54.46 -28.69
CA ALA A 69 30.44 54.58 -29.90
C ALA A 69 29.60 54.81 -31.17
N ALA A 70 30.26 54.98 -32.32
CA ALA A 70 29.60 55.03 -33.60
C ALA A 70 29.03 53.67 -34.01
N ARG A 71 28.04 53.67 -34.91
CA ARG A 71 27.37 52.45 -35.40
C ARG A 71 28.40 51.49 -36.01
N LYS A 72 28.37 50.22 -35.60
CA LYS A 72 29.25 49.13 -36.06
C LYS A 72 30.75 49.28 -35.72
N THR A 73 31.15 50.20 -34.84
CA THR A 73 32.57 50.33 -34.45
C THR A 73 32.95 49.55 -33.20
N SER A 74 31.97 49.14 -32.39
CA SER A 74 32.15 48.27 -31.22
C SER A 74 30.91 47.39 -31.05
N GLY A 75 31.07 46.18 -30.52
CA GLY A 75 29.95 45.33 -30.10
C GLY A 75 29.08 45.95 -29.00
N GLU A 76 29.59 46.97 -28.31
CA GLU A 76 28.92 47.72 -27.23
C GLU A 76 28.65 49.18 -27.62
N ALA A 77 28.52 49.48 -28.92
CA ALA A 77 28.27 50.85 -29.37
C ALA A 77 26.99 51.46 -28.79
N PHE A 78 25.99 50.61 -28.50
CA PHE A 78 24.75 50.93 -27.81
C PHE A 78 24.55 49.96 -26.65
N VAL A 79 24.27 50.49 -25.47
CA VAL A 79 24.02 49.74 -24.24
C VAL A 79 22.63 50.09 -23.71
N TYR A 80 21.89 49.08 -23.29
CA TYR A 80 20.56 49.21 -22.68
C TYR A 80 20.64 48.53 -21.32
N ASP A 81 20.77 49.32 -20.26
CA ASP A 81 20.92 48.80 -18.90
C ASP A 81 19.55 48.55 -18.27
N ASN A 82 19.41 47.41 -17.57
CA ASN A 82 18.23 47.04 -16.79
C ASN A 82 16.91 47.14 -17.56
N VAL A 83 16.88 46.63 -18.80
CA VAL A 83 15.64 46.57 -19.59
C VAL A 83 14.67 45.61 -18.91
N LYS A 84 13.50 46.12 -18.51
CA LYS A 84 12.47 45.39 -17.78
C LYS A 84 11.40 44.83 -18.72
N PHE A 85 11.24 43.53 -18.69
CA PHE A 85 10.19 42.77 -19.35
C PHE A 85 9.17 42.36 -18.28
N ASN A 86 7.96 42.92 -18.32
CA ASN A 86 6.92 42.66 -17.33
C ASN A 86 6.15 41.38 -17.67
N TRP A 87 5.71 40.66 -16.63
CA TRP A 87 4.82 39.51 -16.81
C TRP A 87 3.40 39.94 -17.23
N PRO A 88 2.54 39.00 -17.66
CA PRO A 88 1.16 39.32 -18.07
C PRO A 88 0.34 40.02 -17.00
N GLY A 89 0.58 39.76 -15.70
CA GLY A 89 -0.17 40.38 -14.61
C GLY A 89 -0.10 41.91 -14.52
N ASP A 90 0.86 42.55 -15.21
CA ASP A 90 0.88 44.01 -15.39
C ASP A 90 -0.42 44.54 -16.03
N GLU A 91 -1.10 43.73 -16.86
CA GLU A 91 -2.42 43.99 -17.43
C GLU A 91 -3.48 44.34 -16.38
N LEU A 92 -3.42 43.72 -15.20
CA LEU A 92 -4.39 43.91 -14.12
C LEU A 92 -4.30 45.31 -13.50
N THR A 93 -3.14 45.97 -13.63
CA THR A 93 -2.94 47.36 -13.18
C THR A 93 -3.49 48.38 -14.19
N ARG A 94 -3.77 47.95 -15.42
CA ARG A 94 -4.29 48.79 -16.51
C ARG A 94 -5.80 48.65 -16.71
N CYS A 95 -6.40 47.55 -16.24
CA CYS A 95 -7.84 47.30 -16.32
C CYS A 95 -8.60 47.98 -15.17
N ASP A 96 -9.57 48.84 -15.49
CA ASP A 96 -10.49 49.41 -14.50
C ASP A 96 -11.48 48.37 -13.98
N PHE A 97 -11.71 48.35 -12.67
CA PHE A 97 -12.75 47.55 -12.04
C PHE A 97 -14.06 48.35 -11.97
N LEU A 98 -14.96 48.06 -12.90
CA LEU A 98 -16.24 48.75 -13.08
C LEU A 98 -17.40 47.85 -12.62
N ASP A 99 -18.56 48.45 -12.36
CA ASP A 99 -19.79 47.74 -12.00
C ASP A 99 -20.37 46.97 -13.19
N TYR A 100 -19.74 45.84 -13.53
CA TYR A 100 -20.23 44.87 -14.50
C TYR A 100 -20.51 43.53 -13.81
N VAL A 101 -21.57 42.87 -14.25
CA VAL A 101 -21.98 41.54 -13.77
C VAL A 101 -22.05 40.55 -14.92
N LYS A 102 -22.00 39.26 -14.57
CA LYS A 102 -22.18 38.15 -15.51
C LYS A 102 -23.63 38.20 -16.04
N SER A 103 -23.81 37.93 -17.33
CA SER A 103 -25.07 38.10 -18.11
C SER A 103 -26.38 37.74 -17.39
N ASP A 104 -27.45 38.50 -17.70
CA ASP A 104 -28.86 38.39 -17.25
C ASP A 104 -29.17 37.57 -16.00
N ASN A 105 -28.57 37.97 -14.87
CA ASN A 105 -28.90 37.45 -13.55
C ASN A 105 -29.98 38.32 -12.84
N GLN A 106 -30.74 39.16 -13.56
CA GLN A 106 -31.70 40.14 -13.02
C GLN A 106 -31.10 41.22 -12.07
N ILE A 107 -29.77 41.24 -11.92
CA ILE A 107 -29.04 42.24 -11.12
C ILE A 107 -28.84 43.48 -12.00
N HIS A 108 -29.38 44.63 -11.55
CA HIS A 108 -29.09 45.92 -12.17
C HIS A 108 -27.64 46.34 -11.88
N PHE A 109 -26.94 46.86 -12.90
CA PHE A 109 -25.56 47.33 -12.80
C PHE A 109 -25.40 48.68 -13.52
N THR A 110 -24.43 49.48 -13.08
CA THR A 110 -24.26 50.88 -13.48
C THR A 110 -23.12 51.12 -14.46
N SER A 111 -22.19 50.16 -14.61
CA SER A 111 -20.90 50.32 -15.33
C SER A 111 -19.99 51.43 -14.81
N LEU A 112 -20.31 52.02 -13.65
CA LEU A 112 -19.54 53.11 -13.06
C LEU A 112 -18.31 52.58 -12.30
N PRO A 113 -17.24 53.39 -12.17
CA PRO A 113 -16.05 53.04 -11.39
C PRO A 113 -16.22 53.23 -9.88
N LYS A 114 -17.36 53.81 -9.47
CA LYS A 114 -17.78 53.96 -8.07
C LYS A 114 -19.13 53.30 -7.89
N PHE A 115 -19.16 52.23 -7.11
CA PHE A 115 -20.35 51.42 -6.89
C PHE A 115 -20.17 50.59 -5.62
N SER A 116 -21.27 50.05 -5.13
CA SER A 116 -21.27 49.10 -4.03
C SER A 116 -22.07 47.88 -4.45
N PHE A 117 -21.66 46.69 -3.99
CA PHE A 117 -22.42 45.48 -4.25
C PHE A 117 -22.30 44.49 -3.10
N PHE A 118 -23.35 43.71 -2.93
CA PHE A 118 -23.35 42.61 -1.98
C PHE A 118 -22.73 41.35 -2.60
N ALA A 119 -21.75 40.78 -1.91
CA ALA A 119 -21.17 39.48 -2.22
C ALA A 119 -21.71 38.44 -1.21
N SER A 120 -22.55 37.53 -1.71
CA SER A 120 -23.05 36.35 -0.99
C SER A 120 -22.00 35.22 -0.90
N SER A 121 -20.94 35.33 -1.68
CA SER A 121 -19.78 34.45 -1.59
C SER A 121 -18.56 35.12 -2.21
N ILE A 122 -17.39 34.55 -1.95
CA ILE A 122 -16.15 34.93 -2.64
C ILE A 122 -16.26 34.78 -4.17
N GLN A 123 -17.14 33.87 -4.65
CA GLN A 123 -17.38 33.67 -6.08
C GLN A 123 -18.02 34.90 -6.75
N ASP A 124 -18.81 35.69 -6.03
CA ASP A 124 -19.45 36.87 -6.60
C ASP A 124 -18.43 37.96 -6.95
N LEU A 125 -17.42 38.16 -6.10
CA LEU A 125 -16.29 39.04 -6.40
C LEU A 125 -15.44 38.46 -7.54
N ALA A 126 -15.18 37.15 -7.54
CA ALA A 126 -14.43 36.47 -8.60
C ALA A 126 -15.11 36.60 -9.98
N ASP A 127 -16.43 36.41 -10.05
CA ASP A 127 -17.21 36.56 -11.27
C ASP A 127 -17.19 38.00 -11.78
N ARG A 128 -17.28 39.00 -10.91
CA ARG A 128 -17.15 40.41 -11.31
C ARG A 128 -15.75 40.76 -11.81
N VAL A 129 -14.70 40.21 -11.19
CA VAL A 129 -13.32 40.35 -11.68
C VAL A 129 -13.18 39.70 -13.06
N GLN A 130 -13.72 38.49 -13.25
CA GLN A 130 -13.72 37.78 -14.53
C GLN A 130 -14.40 38.61 -15.63
N VAL A 131 -15.57 39.18 -15.36
CA VAL A 131 -16.31 39.97 -16.36
C VAL A 131 -15.57 41.26 -16.73
N ASN A 132 -14.95 41.93 -15.76
CA ASN A 132 -14.11 43.10 -16.03
C ASN A 132 -12.90 42.76 -16.89
N LEU A 133 -12.30 41.59 -16.71
CA LEU A 133 -11.19 41.11 -17.53
C LEU A 133 -11.66 40.71 -18.94
N ASP A 134 -12.78 40.00 -19.06
CA ASP A 134 -13.36 39.58 -20.35
C ASP A 134 -13.76 40.77 -21.24
N ARG A 135 -14.00 41.95 -20.65
CA ARG A 135 -14.25 43.21 -21.38
C ARG A 135 -13.08 43.63 -22.27
N ILE A 136 -11.85 43.41 -21.81
CA ILE A 136 -10.63 43.89 -22.47
C ILE A 136 -9.85 42.73 -23.11
N TYR A 137 -9.78 41.60 -22.41
CA TYR A 137 -8.91 40.49 -22.74
C TYR A 137 -9.73 39.29 -23.23
N THR A 138 -9.72 39.06 -24.54
CA THR A 138 -10.51 38.00 -25.19
C THR A 138 -9.64 37.06 -26.03
N GLY A 139 -10.22 35.95 -26.48
CA GLY A 139 -9.53 34.96 -27.32
C GLY A 139 -8.25 34.42 -26.66
N ALA A 140 -7.13 34.46 -27.39
CA ALA A 140 -5.83 34.00 -26.89
C ALA A 140 -5.25 34.85 -25.74
N GLN A 141 -5.81 36.03 -25.46
CA GLN A 141 -5.39 36.88 -24.35
C GLN A 141 -6.31 36.77 -23.13
N LYS A 142 -7.34 35.92 -23.19
CA LYS A 142 -8.34 35.78 -22.12
C LYS A 142 -7.71 35.41 -20.77
N TRP A 143 -8.17 36.08 -19.72
CA TRP A 143 -7.86 35.73 -18.33
C TRP A 143 -8.85 34.71 -17.77
N THR A 144 -8.38 33.88 -16.85
CA THR A 144 -9.22 32.96 -16.08
C THR A 144 -9.11 33.28 -14.60
N VAL A 145 -10.25 33.48 -13.95
CA VAL A 145 -10.36 33.71 -12.50
C VAL A 145 -11.08 32.51 -11.91
N ALA A 146 -10.43 31.83 -10.97
CA ALA A 146 -10.98 30.64 -10.32
C ALA A 146 -10.82 30.74 -8.81
N VAL A 147 -11.90 30.49 -8.07
CA VAL A 147 -11.83 30.22 -6.64
C VAL A 147 -11.43 28.76 -6.47
N HIS A 148 -10.43 28.50 -5.63
CA HIS A 148 -9.99 27.12 -5.37
C HIS A 148 -11.16 26.32 -4.77
N PRO A 149 -11.48 25.11 -5.28
CA PRO A 149 -12.68 24.37 -4.86
C PRO A 149 -12.76 24.05 -3.36
N GLU A 150 -11.59 23.95 -2.71
CA GLU A 150 -11.48 23.66 -1.28
C GLU A 150 -11.54 24.90 -0.40
N TYR A 151 -11.56 26.10 -0.99
CA TYR A 151 -11.74 27.33 -0.24
C TYR A 151 -13.23 27.54 0.06
N VAL A 152 -13.64 27.18 1.27
CA VAL A 152 -15.02 27.39 1.75
C VAL A 152 -15.08 28.66 2.58
N SER A 153 -15.84 29.65 2.09
CA SER A 153 -16.16 30.87 2.83
C SER A 153 -17.68 31.00 2.94
N THR A 154 -18.19 31.07 4.17
CA THR A 154 -19.58 31.45 4.47
C THR A 154 -19.72 32.95 4.75
N THR A 155 -18.66 33.72 4.49
CA THR A 155 -18.62 35.16 4.73
C THR A 155 -19.38 35.89 3.64
N ASN A 156 -20.44 36.57 4.05
CA ASN A 156 -21.22 37.50 3.23
C ASN A 156 -20.74 38.92 3.53
N VAL A 157 -20.48 39.73 2.52
CA VAL A 157 -19.90 41.06 2.72
C VAL A 157 -20.40 42.05 1.68
N ASN A 158 -20.68 43.28 2.13
CA ASN A 158 -20.90 44.40 1.23
C ASN A 158 -19.54 45.01 0.85
N ILE A 159 -19.32 45.22 -0.44
CA ILE A 159 -18.06 45.72 -0.99
C ILE A 159 -18.31 47.08 -1.64
N ASP A 160 -17.66 48.10 -1.08
CA ASP A 160 -17.61 49.44 -1.64
C ASP A 160 -16.37 49.60 -2.53
N VAL A 161 -16.60 50.00 -3.77
CA VAL A 161 -15.57 50.23 -4.77
C VAL A 161 -15.52 51.71 -5.11
N ASN A 162 -14.32 52.29 -5.07
CA ASN A 162 -14.09 53.68 -5.44
C ASN A 162 -12.84 53.81 -6.31
N ASN A 163 -13.04 53.77 -7.63
CA ASN A 163 -12.02 54.03 -8.64
C ASN A 163 -10.74 53.18 -8.50
N ILE A 164 -10.90 51.86 -8.36
CA ILE A 164 -9.77 50.92 -8.30
C ILE A 164 -9.55 50.19 -9.63
N LYS A 165 -8.33 49.68 -9.83
CA LYS A 165 -8.00 48.76 -10.92
C LYS A 165 -8.35 47.33 -10.53
N VAL A 166 -8.39 46.41 -11.48
CA VAL A 166 -8.59 44.98 -11.21
C VAL A 166 -7.54 44.44 -10.23
N TRP A 167 -6.29 44.92 -10.29
CA TRP A 167 -5.29 44.59 -9.28
C TRP A 167 -5.73 44.95 -7.85
N GLY A 168 -6.25 46.17 -7.64
CA GLY A 168 -6.78 46.58 -6.35
C GLY A 168 -8.00 45.77 -5.92
N ALA A 169 -8.80 45.27 -6.88
CA ALA A 169 -9.88 44.34 -6.58
C ALA A 169 -9.38 42.97 -6.08
N LEU A 170 -8.16 42.54 -6.46
CA LEU A 170 -7.57 41.32 -5.93
C LEU A 170 -7.22 41.44 -4.43
N GLU A 171 -6.82 42.63 -3.98
CA GLU A 171 -6.53 42.91 -2.57
C GLU A 171 -7.80 42.80 -1.69
N LEU A 172 -8.99 42.96 -2.29
CA LEU A 172 -10.28 42.76 -1.62
C LEU A 172 -10.51 41.29 -1.23
N PHE A 173 -9.95 40.32 -1.95
CA PHE A 173 -10.05 38.91 -1.56
C PHE A 173 -9.38 38.64 -0.21
N ASN A 174 -8.17 39.17 -0.01
CA ASN A 174 -7.47 39.01 1.26
C ASN A 174 -8.10 39.86 2.36
N SER A 175 -8.39 41.14 2.10
CA SER A 175 -8.90 42.05 3.14
C SER A 175 -10.35 41.79 3.56
N LYS A 176 -11.22 41.29 2.68
CA LYS A 176 -12.63 41.01 2.99
C LYS A 176 -12.93 39.55 3.30
N PHE A 177 -12.19 38.62 2.69
CA PHE A 177 -12.45 37.19 2.84
C PHE A 177 -11.30 36.41 3.50
N GLY A 178 -10.14 37.04 3.76
CA GLY A 178 -8.95 36.33 4.24
C GLY A 178 -8.31 35.41 3.20
N ALA A 179 -8.66 35.57 1.92
CA ALA A 179 -8.23 34.69 0.84
C ALA A 179 -6.98 35.23 0.14
N ASN A 180 -5.89 34.47 0.17
CA ASN A 180 -4.70 34.73 -0.64
C ASN A 180 -4.97 34.39 -2.12
N PHE A 181 -4.15 34.90 -3.04
CA PHE A 181 -4.24 34.54 -4.44
C PHE A 181 -2.87 34.29 -5.06
N VAL A 182 -2.85 33.47 -6.11
CA VAL A 182 -1.68 33.23 -6.95
C VAL A 182 -2.01 33.49 -8.42
N ILE A 183 -1.02 33.95 -9.17
CA ILE A 183 -1.14 34.20 -10.61
C ILE A 183 -0.10 33.36 -11.33
N ARG A 184 -0.55 32.60 -12.33
CA ARG A 184 0.28 31.77 -13.20
C ARG A 184 -0.16 32.02 -14.65
N GLY A 185 0.73 32.62 -15.45
CA GLY A 185 0.34 33.16 -16.76
C GLY A 185 -0.86 34.12 -16.65
N ARG A 186 -1.96 33.79 -17.34
CA ARG A 186 -3.24 34.52 -17.28
C ARG A 186 -4.33 33.83 -16.43
N THR A 187 -3.92 33.00 -15.48
CA THR A 187 -4.81 32.36 -14.52
C THR A 187 -4.60 32.96 -13.14
N ILE A 188 -5.69 33.46 -12.54
CA ILE A 188 -5.75 33.94 -11.17
C ILE A 188 -6.48 32.86 -10.37
N THR A 189 -5.82 32.31 -9.35
CA THR A 189 -6.42 31.33 -8.44
C THR A 189 -6.52 31.92 -7.04
N ILE A 190 -7.75 32.02 -6.53
CA ILE A 190 -8.09 32.64 -5.25
C ILE A 190 -8.27 31.55 -4.18
N GLY A 191 -7.87 31.85 -2.94
CA GLY A 191 -8.05 30.96 -1.80
C GLY A 191 -6.98 29.86 -1.68
N THR A 192 -5.81 30.06 -2.29
CA THR A 192 -4.71 29.08 -2.23
C THR A 192 -3.34 29.76 -2.20
N ALA A 193 -2.37 29.10 -1.58
CA ALA A 193 -0.95 29.31 -1.87
C ALA A 193 -0.53 28.43 -3.08
N GLY A 194 0.69 28.62 -3.58
CA GLY A 194 1.27 27.77 -4.63
C GLY A 194 1.51 26.33 -4.15
N ILE A 195 2.08 25.50 -5.02
CA ILE A 195 2.31 24.07 -4.72
C ILE A 195 3.56 23.87 -3.86
N ALA A 196 3.70 22.73 -3.19
CA ALA A 196 4.97 22.41 -2.54
C ALA A 196 6.05 22.12 -3.58
N VAL A 197 7.21 22.75 -3.40
CA VAL A 197 8.40 22.48 -4.20
C VAL A 197 8.83 21.04 -3.93
N GLY A 198 9.00 20.23 -4.99
CA GLY A 198 8.99 18.76 -4.92
C GLY A 198 10.06 18.07 -4.04
N ASN A 199 11.01 18.81 -3.47
CA ASN A 199 12.07 18.27 -2.60
C ASN A 199 12.07 18.93 -1.22
N ILE A 200 12.40 18.15 -0.19
CA ILE A 200 12.73 18.67 1.14
C ILE A 200 14.18 19.13 1.13
N PHE A 201 14.37 20.43 1.25
CA PHE A 201 15.68 21.07 1.34
C PHE A 201 16.22 20.94 2.77
N LYS A 202 17.50 20.61 2.93
CA LYS A 202 18.19 20.63 4.23
C LYS A 202 19.57 21.23 4.06
N TYR A 203 20.12 21.73 5.16
CA TYR A 203 21.52 22.13 5.19
C TYR A 203 22.44 20.92 4.93
N GLY A 204 23.52 21.13 4.17
CA GLY A 204 24.60 20.17 3.98
C GLY A 204 24.72 19.58 2.58
N ARG A 205 25.85 18.90 2.35
CA ARG A 205 26.23 18.39 1.02
C ARG A 205 25.16 17.44 0.45
N GLY A 206 24.63 17.78 -0.73
CA GLY A 206 23.64 16.97 -1.43
C GLY A 206 22.20 17.16 -0.95
N ASN A 207 21.96 18.03 0.03
CA ASN A 207 20.64 18.29 0.60
C ASN A 207 19.98 19.57 0.07
N GLY A 208 20.61 20.26 -0.88
CA GLY A 208 20.02 21.37 -1.61
C GLY A 208 20.23 22.76 -1.02
N LEU A 209 20.82 22.90 0.18
CA LEU A 209 21.15 24.21 0.78
C LEU A 209 22.61 24.31 1.24
N TYR A 210 23.26 25.42 0.91
CA TYR A 210 24.58 25.81 1.43
C TYR A 210 24.53 26.49 2.78
N GLU A 211 23.45 27.23 3.06
CA GLU A 211 23.31 28.07 4.24
C GLU A 211 21.83 28.35 4.50
N ILE A 212 21.47 28.54 5.76
CA ILE A 212 20.15 29.02 6.18
C ILE A 212 20.40 30.18 7.14
N GLN A 213 19.94 31.38 6.77
CA GLN A 213 19.90 32.50 7.70
C GLN A 213 18.49 32.64 8.26
N ARG A 214 18.35 32.60 9.59
CA ARG A 214 17.10 32.92 10.29
C ARG A 214 17.21 34.34 10.86
N THR A 215 16.30 35.21 10.46
CA THR A 215 16.22 36.60 10.92
C THR A 215 14.93 36.79 11.72
N ALA A 216 15.04 37.24 12.97
CA ALA A 216 13.88 37.62 13.76
C ALA A 216 13.38 39.01 13.34
N ASP A 217 12.07 39.22 13.35
CA ASP A 217 11.49 40.55 13.16
C ASP A 217 11.80 41.44 14.38
N ALA A 218 12.81 42.29 14.25
CA ALA A 218 13.29 43.16 15.34
C ALA A 218 12.26 44.22 15.75
N ASP A 219 11.36 44.58 14.84
CA ASP A 219 10.32 45.60 15.06
C ASP A 219 9.03 44.97 15.62
N GLN A 220 8.96 43.63 15.73
CA GLN A 220 7.78 42.96 16.26
C GLN A 220 7.62 43.20 17.77
N GLN A 221 6.48 43.78 18.14
CA GLN A 221 6.05 43.80 19.54
C GLN A 221 5.48 42.43 19.93
N ILE A 222 6.24 41.69 20.74
CA ILE A 222 5.77 40.43 21.34
C ILE A 222 4.87 40.75 22.53
N ILE A 223 3.64 40.22 22.53
CA ILE A 223 2.62 40.46 23.54
C ILE A 223 2.26 39.12 24.20
N THR A 224 2.41 39.02 25.51
CA THR A 224 1.98 37.84 26.29
C THR A 224 0.86 38.15 27.27
N ARG A 225 0.53 39.44 27.45
CA ARG A 225 -0.65 39.94 28.16
C ARG A 225 -1.33 41.03 27.34
N LEU A 226 -2.56 40.78 26.88
CA LEU A 226 -3.29 41.69 26.01
C LEU A 226 -4.46 42.35 26.71
N ARG A 227 -4.52 43.68 26.65
CA ARG A 227 -5.75 44.46 26.88
C ARG A 227 -6.41 44.72 25.54
N ALA A 228 -7.71 44.44 25.44
CA ALA A 228 -8.46 44.63 24.23
C ALA A 228 -9.67 45.53 24.49
N TYR A 229 -9.86 46.48 23.58
CA TYR A 229 -10.95 47.45 23.61
C TYR A 229 -11.71 47.35 22.30
N GLY A 230 -13.04 47.29 22.36
CA GLY A 230 -13.89 47.48 21.19
C GLY A 230 -14.16 48.97 20.93
N SER A 231 -14.96 49.22 19.90
CA SER A 231 -15.40 50.56 19.51
C SER A 231 -16.32 51.19 20.57
N THR A 232 -16.42 52.52 20.54
CA THR A 232 -17.47 53.29 21.25
C THR A 232 -18.80 53.29 20.49
N ARG A 233 -18.82 52.82 19.24
CA ARG A 233 -20.04 52.75 18.43
C ARG A 233 -21.10 51.90 19.14
N ASN A 234 -22.34 52.36 19.13
CA ASN A 234 -23.51 51.72 19.75
C ASN A 234 -23.40 51.47 21.26
N MET A 235 -22.43 52.07 21.95
CA MET A 235 -22.36 52.04 23.41
C MET A 235 -23.31 53.08 24.00
N PRO A 236 -24.23 52.71 24.91
CA PRO A 236 -25.07 53.68 25.60
C PRO A 236 -24.22 54.68 26.40
N ASN A 237 -24.66 55.94 26.43
CA ASN A 237 -23.95 56.99 27.16
C ASN A 237 -23.71 56.59 28.62
N ARG A 238 -22.44 56.56 29.05
CA ARG A 238 -22.01 56.17 30.41
C ARG A 238 -22.50 54.79 30.84
N TYR A 239 -22.60 53.83 29.91
CA TYR A 239 -23.10 52.47 30.17
C TYR A 239 -22.47 51.84 31.42
N TYR A 240 -21.14 51.66 31.46
CA TYR A 240 -20.46 51.03 32.59
C TYR A 240 -20.60 51.82 33.90
N ASN A 241 -20.59 53.15 33.83
CA ASN A 241 -20.77 54.03 34.99
C ASN A 241 -22.17 53.92 35.64
N LYS A 242 -23.16 53.40 34.91
CA LYS A 242 -24.53 53.20 35.40
C LYS A 242 -24.74 51.79 35.98
N LEU A 243 -23.79 50.87 35.83
CA LEU A 243 -23.89 49.51 36.36
C LEU A 243 -23.61 49.49 37.88
N SER A 244 -24.51 48.85 38.63
CA SER A 244 -24.39 48.67 40.08
C SER A 244 -24.63 47.21 40.48
N ASN A 245 -24.08 46.81 41.62
CA ASN A 245 -24.30 45.49 42.21
C ASN A 245 -25.68 45.39 42.86
N SER A 246 -26.03 44.20 43.38
CA SER A 246 -27.31 43.96 44.08
C SER A 246 -27.55 44.85 45.31
N SER A 247 -26.49 45.50 45.82
CA SER A 247 -26.54 46.46 46.93
C SER A 247 -26.55 47.93 46.46
N LEU A 248 -26.84 48.19 45.18
CA LEU A 248 -26.88 49.52 44.55
C LEU A 248 -25.56 50.30 44.63
N THR A 249 -24.45 49.61 44.84
CA THR A 249 -23.10 50.21 44.76
C THR A 249 -22.59 50.09 43.34
N ASN A 250 -22.15 51.22 42.75
CA ASN A 250 -21.59 51.23 41.39
C ASN A 250 -20.33 50.35 41.31
N TYR A 251 -20.18 49.61 40.21
CA TYR A 251 -18.96 48.82 39.98
C TYR A 251 -17.73 49.72 39.71
N LEU A 252 -17.94 50.87 39.08
CA LEU A 252 -16.88 51.83 38.77
C LEU A 252 -16.75 52.90 39.88
N PRO A 253 -15.53 53.31 40.23
CA PRO A 253 -15.29 54.53 40.98
C PRO A 253 -15.84 55.77 40.26
N ASN A 254 -16.31 56.78 41.01
CA ASN A 254 -16.95 57.98 40.46
C ASN A 254 -16.06 58.81 39.50
N ASN A 255 -14.74 58.65 39.57
CA ASN A 255 -13.75 59.35 38.74
C ASN A 255 -13.27 58.53 37.53
N MET A 256 -13.72 57.29 37.35
CA MET A 256 -13.35 56.44 36.22
C MET A 256 -14.40 56.60 35.10
N ALA A 257 -13.98 57.05 33.92
CA ALA A 257 -14.83 57.15 32.74
C ALA A 257 -14.44 56.06 31.73
N VAL A 258 -15.40 55.25 31.29
CA VAL A 258 -15.18 54.18 30.32
C VAL A 258 -16.21 54.28 29.21
N GLU A 259 -15.71 54.51 27.99
CA GLU A 259 -16.52 54.72 26.80
C GLU A 259 -16.44 53.53 25.83
N ASN A 260 -15.27 52.88 25.75
CA ASN A 260 -15.03 51.73 24.88
C ASN A 260 -15.74 50.48 25.40
N LEU A 261 -16.15 49.59 24.49
CA LEU A 261 -16.54 48.23 24.85
C LEU A 261 -15.35 47.49 25.48
N MET A 262 -15.59 46.87 26.65
CA MET A 262 -14.57 46.17 27.44
C MET A 262 -14.75 44.66 27.37
N LEU A 263 -13.72 43.90 27.76
CA LEU A 263 -13.76 42.44 27.90
C LEU A 263 -14.79 41.98 28.96
N PRO A 264 -15.27 40.72 28.92
CA PRO A 264 -16.45 40.29 29.69
C PRO A 264 -16.32 40.38 31.21
N ASP A 265 -15.09 40.25 31.74
CA ASP A 265 -14.83 40.34 33.18
C ASP A 265 -14.97 41.76 33.73
N PHE A 266 -15.05 42.77 32.85
CA PHE A 266 -15.22 44.16 33.23
C PHE A 266 -16.70 44.57 33.25
N PRO A 267 -17.15 45.34 34.26
CA PRO A 267 -16.45 45.74 35.47
C PRO A 267 -16.76 44.82 36.67
N LYS A 268 -17.57 43.76 36.45
CA LYS A 268 -18.16 42.95 37.52
C LYS A 268 -17.10 42.18 38.31
N THR A 269 -16.05 41.73 37.64
CA THR A 269 -14.99 40.90 38.23
C THR A 269 -13.70 41.68 38.43
N THR A 270 -13.32 42.52 37.46
CA THR A 270 -12.07 43.30 37.50
C THR A 270 -12.24 44.66 36.81
N LEU A 271 -11.45 45.65 37.22
CA LEU A 271 -11.32 46.94 36.56
C LEU A 271 -10.16 47.00 35.54
N ASP A 272 -9.29 45.99 35.52
CA ASP A 272 -8.20 45.83 34.55
C ASP A 272 -8.32 44.43 33.89
N PRO A 273 -9.22 44.27 32.90
CA PRO A 273 -9.38 42.99 32.23
C PRO A 273 -8.26 42.79 31.19
N TYR A 274 -7.65 41.60 31.21
CA TYR A 274 -6.61 41.23 30.25
C TYR A 274 -6.69 39.74 29.90
N ILE A 275 -6.03 39.38 28.79
CA ILE A 275 -5.90 37.99 28.32
C ILE A 275 -4.44 37.59 28.42
N ASP A 276 -4.16 36.53 29.16
CA ASP A 276 -2.82 35.97 29.31
C ASP A 276 -2.56 34.86 28.29
N SER A 277 -1.39 34.89 27.66
CA SER A 277 -0.90 33.83 26.78
C SER A 277 -0.35 32.66 27.60
N LYS A 278 -0.45 31.46 27.04
CA LYS A 278 0.21 30.26 27.56
C LYS A 278 1.75 30.39 27.55
N ASN A 279 2.30 31.29 26.71
CA ASN A 279 3.74 31.50 26.55
C ASN A 279 4.39 32.37 27.64
N ILE A 280 3.63 32.88 28.62
CA ILE A 280 4.18 33.67 29.74
C ILE A 280 5.30 32.93 30.48
N ALA A 281 5.16 31.61 30.65
CA ALA A 281 6.18 30.80 31.33
C ALA A 281 7.55 30.83 30.63
N VAL A 282 7.58 31.04 29.31
CA VAL A 282 8.79 31.04 28.48
C VAL A 282 9.26 32.47 28.19
N LEU A 283 8.34 33.38 27.86
CA LEU A 283 8.65 34.71 27.33
C LEU A 283 8.53 35.84 28.37
N GLY A 284 8.03 35.52 29.57
CA GLY A 284 7.68 36.49 30.61
C GLY A 284 6.42 37.29 30.28
N ILE A 285 6.04 38.21 31.18
CA ILE A 285 4.91 39.13 30.96
C ILE A 285 5.38 40.29 30.07
N ARG A 286 4.70 40.47 28.95
CA ARG A 286 4.88 41.56 27.97
C ARG A 286 3.51 42.12 27.63
N GLU A 287 3.26 43.33 28.11
CA GLU A 287 1.94 43.95 27.98
C GLU A 287 1.75 44.59 26.61
N GLY A 288 0.56 44.44 26.06
CA GLY A 288 0.11 45.09 24.83
C GLY A 288 -1.33 45.56 24.96
N SER A 289 -1.70 46.56 24.16
CA SER A 289 -3.07 47.05 24.06
C SER A 289 -3.48 47.11 22.60
N VAL A 290 -4.71 46.70 22.30
CA VAL A 290 -5.27 46.75 20.95
C VAL A 290 -6.68 47.30 20.97
N TYR A 291 -7.00 48.08 19.94
CA TYR A 291 -8.32 48.66 19.72
C TYR A 291 -8.94 48.02 18.47
N PHE A 292 -10.14 47.46 18.64
CA PHE A 292 -11.00 46.94 17.60
C PHE A 292 -12.10 47.97 17.29
N ASP A 293 -11.67 49.17 16.91
CA ASP A 293 -12.51 50.33 16.61
C ASP A 293 -12.58 50.65 15.12
N GLY A 294 -12.07 49.76 14.27
CA GLY A 294 -11.96 49.93 12.83
C GLY A 294 -10.72 50.70 12.38
N THR A 295 -9.89 51.19 13.30
CA THR A 295 -8.59 51.79 12.97
C THR A 295 -7.52 50.71 12.75
N GLY A 296 -6.47 51.05 11.99
CA GLY A 296 -5.33 50.15 11.79
C GLY A 296 -5.62 48.87 10.96
N GLY A 297 -6.76 48.79 10.27
CA GLY A 297 -7.14 47.64 9.44
C GLY A 297 -7.62 46.43 10.23
N LEU A 298 -7.93 46.60 11.52
CA LEU A 298 -8.57 45.56 12.34
C LEU A 298 -10.09 45.64 12.22
N GLU A 299 -10.75 44.49 12.42
CA GLU A 299 -12.21 44.42 12.50
C GLU A 299 -12.73 45.34 13.60
N GLU A 300 -13.77 46.12 13.30
CA GLU A 300 -14.46 46.93 14.31
C GLU A 300 -15.42 46.04 15.11
N ILE A 301 -15.18 45.91 16.42
CA ILE A 301 -16.06 45.17 17.32
C ILE A 301 -16.85 46.17 18.16
N CYS A 302 -18.17 46.19 17.94
CA CYS A 302 -19.11 47.01 18.68
C CYS A 302 -20.37 46.19 19.03
N PRO A 303 -21.16 46.62 20.02
CA PRO A 303 -22.52 46.14 20.18
C PRO A 303 -23.29 46.28 18.87
N SER A 304 -23.75 45.17 18.32
CA SER A 304 -24.49 45.17 17.04
C SER A 304 -25.40 43.96 16.95
N MET A 305 -26.54 44.15 16.28
CA MET A 305 -27.39 43.03 15.91
C MET A 305 -26.79 42.18 14.80
N GLU A 306 -25.91 42.76 14.00
CA GLU A 306 -25.26 42.09 12.88
C GLU A 306 -24.48 40.85 13.34
N GLY A 307 -24.75 39.72 12.70
CA GLY A 307 -24.12 38.44 13.01
C GLY A 307 -24.50 37.84 14.38
N MET A 308 -25.55 38.33 15.04
CA MET A 308 -25.98 37.79 16.33
C MET A 308 -26.65 36.42 16.18
N THR A 309 -26.26 35.48 17.03
CA THR A 309 -26.87 34.15 17.09
C THR A 309 -27.56 33.88 18.44
N ALA A 310 -28.52 32.96 18.41
CA ALA A 310 -29.21 32.44 19.58
C ALA A 310 -28.23 31.88 20.62
N GLU A 311 -27.19 31.17 20.17
CA GLU A 311 -26.19 30.61 21.08
C GLU A 311 -25.35 31.72 21.75
N GLN A 312 -24.98 32.77 21.02
CA GLN A 312 -24.28 33.92 21.61
C GLN A 312 -25.12 34.62 22.70
N LEU A 313 -26.42 34.77 22.49
CA LEU A 313 -27.31 35.31 23.53
C LEU A 313 -27.50 34.34 24.69
N LYS A 314 -27.55 33.03 24.42
CA LYS A 314 -27.66 31.98 25.44
C LYS A 314 -26.41 31.88 26.32
N ASP A 315 -25.22 32.02 25.73
CA ASP A 315 -23.96 32.14 26.47
C ASP A 315 -23.95 33.39 27.38
N ALA A 316 -24.63 34.45 26.95
CA ALA A 316 -24.88 35.64 27.76
C ALA A 316 -26.08 35.51 28.72
N GLY A 317 -26.69 34.32 28.84
CA GLY A 317 -27.77 34.02 29.78
C GLY A 317 -29.19 34.39 29.33
N ILE A 318 -29.38 34.74 28.05
CA ILE A 318 -30.68 35.05 27.46
C ILE A 318 -31.14 33.94 26.52
N TYR A 319 -32.32 33.39 26.81
CA TYR A 319 -32.95 32.37 25.97
C TYR A 319 -33.89 33.02 24.95
N VAL A 320 -33.67 32.72 23.67
CA VAL A 320 -34.55 33.10 22.57
C VAL A 320 -35.48 31.95 22.21
N SER A 321 -36.75 32.27 21.91
CA SER A 321 -37.72 31.27 21.47
C SER A 321 -37.77 31.20 19.94
N LEU A 322 -37.19 30.17 19.34
CA LEU A 322 -37.18 29.99 17.88
C LEU A 322 -38.09 28.85 17.43
N ASP A 323 -38.53 28.90 16.16
CA ASP A 323 -39.32 27.83 15.56
C ASP A 323 -38.48 26.55 15.42
N ALA A 324 -39.14 25.37 15.43
CA ALA A 324 -38.46 24.10 15.28
C ALA A 324 -37.76 24.00 13.91
N GLY A 325 -36.43 23.79 13.92
CA GLY A 325 -35.62 23.71 12.71
C GLY A 325 -35.00 25.04 12.26
N ASP A 326 -35.14 26.12 13.03
CA ASP A 326 -34.45 27.39 12.76
C ASP A 326 -32.92 27.26 12.88
N ASN A 327 -32.18 28.05 12.10
CA ASN A 327 -30.72 28.05 12.05
C ASN A 327 -30.05 28.81 13.22
N GLY A 328 -30.81 29.50 14.06
CA GLY A 328 -30.30 30.22 15.22
C GLY A 328 -29.73 31.60 14.91
N ASN A 329 -29.72 32.06 13.66
CA ASN A 329 -29.28 33.41 13.32
C ASN A 329 -30.42 34.40 13.59
N LEU A 330 -30.16 35.40 14.44
CA LEU A 330 -31.17 36.35 14.90
C LEU A 330 -31.24 37.62 14.06
N ASP A 331 -30.21 37.87 13.27
CA ASP A 331 -30.13 38.98 12.33
C ASP A 331 -30.80 38.68 10.99
N GLU A 332 -31.65 37.65 10.92
CA GLU A 332 -32.34 37.20 9.70
C GLU A 332 -33.86 37.40 9.78
N VAL A 333 -34.44 37.88 8.69
CA VAL A 333 -35.89 37.99 8.48
C VAL A 333 -36.49 36.59 8.52
N ALA A 334 -37.53 36.40 9.33
CA ALA A 334 -38.27 35.14 9.41
C ALA A 334 -39.18 34.98 8.19
N ASP A 335 -39.87 36.04 7.79
CA ASP A 335 -40.77 36.09 6.64
C ASP A 335 -41.02 37.55 6.22
N ALA A 336 -41.43 37.81 4.99
CA ALA A 336 -41.82 39.15 4.54
C ALA A 336 -42.92 39.09 3.47
N GLU A 337 -43.75 40.12 3.42
CA GLU A 337 -44.79 40.27 2.41
C GLU A 337 -44.18 40.30 1.01
N GLN A 338 -44.66 39.42 0.13
CA GLN A 338 -44.22 39.35 -1.26
C GLN A 338 -45.09 40.27 -2.12
N LEU A 339 -44.52 41.38 -2.55
CA LEU A 339 -45.18 42.38 -3.37
C LEU A 339 -45.32 41.90 -4.82
N THR A 340 -46.35 42.39 -5.50
CA THR A 340 -46.69 41.98 -6.87
C THR A 340 -46.69 43.14 -7.87
N ASP A 341 -46.62 44.39 -7.39
CA ASP A 341 -46.44 45.59 -8.21
C ASP A 341 -44.99 45.74 -8.71
N ASP A 342 -44.77 46.52 -9.75
CA ASP A 342 -43.47 46.74 -10.38
C ASP A 342 -42.68 47.94 -9.81
N GLY A 343 -43.17 48.55 -8.73
CA GLY A 343 -42.47 49.62 -8.02
C GLY A 343 -42.53 51.01 -8.68
N THR A 344 -43.13 51.18 -9.86
CA THR A 344 -43.24 52.52 -10.49
C THR A 344 -44.26 53.41 -9.79
N MET A 345 -45.27 52.79 -9.18
CA MET A 345 -46.42 53.46 -8.55
C MET A 345 -47.26 54.31 -9.50
N ASP A 346 -47.16 54.09 -10.82
CA ASP A 346 -47.88 54.86 -11.86
C ASP A 346 -49.41 54.76 -11.75
N SER A 347 -49.92 53.77 -11.00
CA SER A 347 -51.34 53.52 -10.79
C SER A 347 -51.95 54.21 -9.58
N LEU A 348 -51.14 54.86 -8.73
CA LEU A 348 -51.63 55.64 -7.57
C LEU A 348 -52.22 56.97 -8.02
N LYS A 349 -53.37 57.34 -7.45
CA LYS A 349 -53.97 58.66 -7.72
C LYS A 349 -53.23 59.75 -6.94
N GLU A 350 -53.22 60.97 -7.48
CA GLU A 350 -52.59 62.13 -6.85
C GLU A 350 -53.16 62.34 -5.42
N GLY A 351 -52.28 62.25 -4.42
CA GLY A 351 -52.63 62.37 -2.99
C GLY A 351 -52.86 61.05 -2.25
N GLU A 352 -52.75 59.88 -2.89
CA GLU A 352 -52.73 58.58 -2.20
C GLU A 352 -51.32 58.23 -1.71
N ASP A 353 -51.22 57.75 -0.46
CA ASP A 353 -49.96 57.29 0.13
C ASP A 353 -49.50 55.97 -0.49
N VAL A 354 -48.17 55.80 -0.60
CA VAL A 354 -47.58 54.53 -1.06
C VAL A 354 -47.90 53.43 -0.04
N PRO A 355 -48.47 52.29 -0.46
CA PRO A 355 -48.81 51.21 0.46
C PRO A 355 -47.58 50.69 1.22
N PRO A 356 -47.63 50.64 2.57
CA PRO A 356 -46.58 50.03 3.36
C PRO A 356 -46.55 48.51 3.14
N PHE A 357 -45.51 47.86 3.64
CA PHE A 357 -45.37 46.41 3.59
C PHE A 357 -44.97 45.85 4.96
N THR A 358 -45.09 44.54 5.14
CA THR A 358 -44.76 43.90 6.41
C THR A 358 -43.52 43.00 6.36
N ILE A 359 -42.73 43.05 7.44
CA ILE A 359 -41.58 42.17 7.67
C ILE A 359 -41.77 41.47 9.02
N THR A 360 -41.57 40.16 9.04
CA THR A 360 -41.61 39.35 10.26
C THR A 360 -40.20 38.97 10.67
N LEU A 361 -39.81 39.33 11.90
CA LEU A 361 -38.52 39.00 12.51
C LEU A 361 -38.67 37.85 13.52
N LYS A 362 -37.56 37.13 13.73
CA LYS A 362 -37.41 36.14 14.80
C LYS A 362 -37.38 36.82 16.17
N ASP A 363 -37.39 36.02 17.24
CA ASP A 363 -37.16 36.53 18.60
C ASP A 363 -35.72 37.02 18.76
N VAL A 364 -35.52 38.34 18.80
CA VAL A 364 -34.20 38.98 18.93
C VAL A 364 -33.69 38.99 20.38
N GLY A 365 -34.34 38.30 21.32
CA GLY A 365 -33.86 38.15 22.71
C GLY A 365 -34.06 39.37 23.61
N PHE A 366 -34.63 40.44 23.09
CA PHE A 366 -35.14 41.58 23.86
C PHE A 366 -36.46 42.07 23.24
N ASN A 367 -37.15 42.94 23.96
CA ASN A 367 -38.34 43.61 23.47
C ASN A 367 -37.97 44.91 22.76
N ILE A 368 -38.12 44.95 21.43
CA ILE A 368 -37.74 46.10 20.58
C ILE A 368 -38.39 47.39 21.09
N ASN A 369 -39.63 47.33 21.56
CA ASN A 369 -40.39 48.50 22.01
C ASN A 369 -39.81 49.13 23.29
N ASP A 370 -39.03 48.40 24.09
CA ASP A 370 -38.43 48.93 25.33
C ASP A 370 -37.18 49.78 25.06
N TYR A 371 -36.69 49.80 23.80
CA TYR A 371 -35.44 50.42 23.39
C TYR A 371 -35.62 51.45 22.26
N LEU A 372 -36.84 51.92 22.00
CA LEU A 372 -37.08 52.96 20.98
C LEU A 372 -36.51 54.31 21.43
N THR A 373 -35.93 55.06 20.49
CA THR A 373 -35.39 56.41 20.75
C THR A 373 -36.38 57.51 20.33
N SER A 374 -35.95 58.78 20.38
CA SER A 374 -36.73 59.90 19.82
C SER A 374 -36.77 59.92 18.29
N GLU A 375 -35.87 59.20 17.62
CA GLU A 375 -35.84 59.04 16.18
C GLU A 375 -36.69 57.83 15.77
N THR A 376 -37.28 57.88 14.57
CA THR A 376 -38.10 56.77 14.06
C THR A 376 -37.22 55.53 13.85
N ALA A 377 -37.56 54.43 14.51
CA ALA A 377 -36.85 53.17 14.34
C ALA A 377 -36.88 52.72 12.87
N THR A 378 -35.76 52.22 12.37
CA THR A 378 -35.59 51.89 10.95
C THR A 378 -34.96 50.51 10.82
N ILE A 379 -35.47 49.68 9.93
CA ILE A 379 -34.84 48.41 9.57
C ILE A 379 -33.96 48.61 8.36
N SER A 380 -32.68 48.30 8.51
CA SER A 380 -31.66 48.41 7.47
C SER A 380 -31.30 47.01 6.99
N MET A 381 -31.58 46.71 5.73
CA MET A 381 -31.29 45.41 5.14
C MET A 381 -29.80 45.32 4.79
N LYS A 382 -29.13 44.26 5.25
CA LYS A 382 -27.69 44.05 5.06
C LYS A 382 -27.38 43.16 3.85
N ASN A 383 -28.32 42.34 3.42
CA ASN A 383 -28.21 41.55 2.21
C ASN A 383 -29.59 41.38 1.53
N GLY A 384 -29.66 40.43 0.59
CA GLY A 384 -30.87 40.17 -0.18
C GLY A 384 -31.06 41.22 -1.27
N MET A 385 -32.19 41.15 -1.98
CA MET A 385 -32.47 42.06 -3.09
C MET A 385 -32.61 43.52 -2.63
N CYS A 386 -33.03 43.73 -1.37
CA CYS A 386 -33.10 45.06 -0.77
C CYS A 386 -31.86 45.43 0.06
N GLY A 387 -30.75 44.69 -0.05
CA GLY A 387 -29.52 44.99 0.70
C GLY A 387 -29.01 46.41 0.47
N GLY A 388 -28.63 47.09 1.56
CA GLY A 388 -28.19 48.49 1.56
C GLY A 388 -29.33 49.52 1.62
N ARG A 389 -30.59 49.08 1.68
CA ARG A 389 -31.76 49.97 1.83
C ARG A 389 -32.27 49.99 3.26
N ASP A 390 -32.80 51.14 3.64
CA ASP A 390 -33.33 51.44 4.95
C ASP A 390 -34.84 51.71 4.83
N PHE A 391 -35.63 51.06 5.69
CA PHE A 391 -37.08 51.17 5.71
C PHE A 391 -37.57 51.63 7.09
N GLU A 392 -38.27 52.76 7.13
CA GLU A 392 -38.82 53.29 8.38
C GLU A 392 -39.90 52.38 8.95
N ILE A 393 -39.81 52.05 10.24
CA ILE A 393 -40.76 51.19 10.95
C ILE A 393 -41.87 52.09 11.52
N THR A 394 -43.08 51.95 10.99
CA THR A 394 -44.26 52.68 11.48
C THR A 394 -45.00 51.93 12.59
N LYS A 395 -44.81 50.61 12.70
CA LYS A 395 -45.44 49.77 13.72
C LYS A 395 -44.62 48.53 14.04
N CYS A 396 -44.53 48.15 15.33
CA CYS A 396 -43.87 46.92 15.80
C CYS A 396 -44.77 46.14 16.77
N GLU A 397 -45.19 44.93 16.40
CA GLU A 397 -46.04 44.06 17.22
C GLU A 397 -45.37 42.72 17.53
N LYS A 398 -45.26 42.34 18.80
CA LYS A 398 -44.84 40.98 19.19
C LYS A 398 -46.02 40.01 19.07
N LYS A 399 -45.90 38.98 18.24
CA LYS A 399 -46.91 37.91 18.05
C LYS A 399 -46.27 36.56 18.32
N GLY A 400 -46.56 35.99 19.49
CA GLY A 400 -45.90 34.77 19.95
C GLY A 400 -44.39 34.98 20.11
N ASN A 401 -43.59 34.22 19.36
CA ASN A 401 -42.14 34.29 19.32
C ASN A 401 -41.57 35.12 18.15
N LYS A 402 -42.41 35.95 17.49
CA LYS A 402 -42.00 36.77 16.35
C LYS A 402 -42.36 38.24 16.55
N TYR A 403 -41.67 39.12 15.84
CA TYR A 403 -42.03 40.54 15.72
C TYR A 403 -42.52 40.83 14.31
N VAL A 404 -43.72 41.41 14.18
CA VAL A 404 -44.25 41.87 12.89
C VAL A 404 -44.07 43.37 12.83
N LEU A 405 -43.26 43.81 11.86
CA LEU A 405 -42.97 45.20 11.56
C LEU A 405 -43.81 45.65 10.36
N THR A 406 -44.37 46.85 10.43
CA THR A 406 -44.95 47.55 9.28
C THR A 406 -43.97 48.65 8.87
N CYS A 407 -43.57 48.65 7.60
CA CYS A 407 -42.51 49.51 7.08
C CYS A 407 -42.96 50.33 5.86
N ASN A 408 -42.43 51.55 5.76
CA ASN A 408 -42.59 52.39 4.57
C ASN A 408 -41.68 51.89 3.43
N ARG A 409 -42.15 51.99 2.18
CA ARG A 409 -41.31 51.72 1.00
C ARG A 409 -40.36 52.88 0.72
N VAL A 410 -39.18 52.59 0.14
CA VAL A 410 -38.15 53.60 -0.17
C VAL A 410 -38.06 53.86 -1.67
N TYR A 411 -37.97 55.13 -2.09
CA TYR A 411 -37.82 55.52 -3.50
C TYR A 411 -36.34 55.64 -3.87
N ASP A 412 -35.93 55.03 -4.99
CA ASP A 412 -34.59 55.12 -5.55
C ASP A 412 -34.57 56.10 -6.73
N GLU A 413 -33.88 57.23 -6.57
CA GLU A 413 -33.81 58.29 -7.59
C GLU A 413 -33.06 57.88 -8.86
N SER A 414 -32.13 56.94 -8.78
CA SER A 414 -31.34 56.50 -9.94
C SER A 414 -32.11 55.50 -10.79
N LEU A 415 -32.87 54.63 -10.15
CA LEU A 415 -33.67 53.60 -10.81
C LEU A 415 -35.13 54.02 -11.06
N LYS A 416 -35.60 55.08 -10.41
CA LYS A 416 -36.98 55.61 -10.47
C LYS A 416 -38.05 54.61 -10.02
N LEU A 417 -37.73 53.79 -9.00
CA LEU A 417 -38.60 52.74 -8.46
C LEU A 417 -38.69 52.78 -6.93
N TYR A 418 -39.82 52.34 -6.39
CA TYR A 418 -40.03 52.08 -4.96
C TYR A 418 -39.66 50.63 -4.62
N PHE A 419 -38.94 50.44 -3.52
CA PHE A 419 -38.55 49.14 -2.99
C PHE A 419 -39.26 48.86 -1.66
N PRO A 420 -39.57 47.59 -1.33
CA PRO A 420 -39.53 46.44 -2.23
C PRO A 420 -40.63 46.51 -3.32
N TYR A 421 -40.49 45.67 -4.34
CA TYR A 421 -41.47 45.44 -5.42
C TYR A 421 -41.30 44.01 -5.95
N LYS A 422 -42.12 43.56 -6.93
CA LYS A 422 -42.23 42.15 -7.35
C LYS A 422 -40.90 41.44 -7.63
N ASP A 423 -39.95 42.12 -8.26
CA ASP A 423 -38.67 41.54 -8.65
C ASP A 423 -37.60 41.71 -7.55
N TYR A 424 -37.83 42.62 -6.60
CA TYR A 424 -36.92 42.97 -5.49
C TYR A 424 -37.62 42.82 -4.14
N ASN A 425 -38.23 41.67 -3.91
CA ASN A 425 -38.85 41.31 -2.63
C ASN A 425 -37.81 40.94 -1.58
N ILE A 426 -38.11 41.28 -0.32
CA ILE A 426 -37.40 40.76 0.86
C ILE A 426 -37.87 39.33 1.10
N LYS A 427 -36.98 38.43 1.48
CA LYS A 427 -37.28 37.01 1.71
C LYS A 427 -36.82 36.54 3.08
N SER A 428 -37.37 35.40 3.49
CA SER A 428 -36.88 34.67 4.66
C SER A 428 -35.37 34.39 4.51
N GLY A 429 -34.60 34.64 5.56
CA GLY A 429 -33.14 34.52 5.57
C GLY A 429 -32.39 35.80 5.17
N ASP A 430 -33.06 36.84 4.68
CA ASP A 430 -32.40 38.14 4.44
C ASP A 430 -31.97 38.77 5.77
N LYS A 431 -30.72 39.21 5.85
CA LYS A 431 -30.08 39.82 7.00
C LYS A 431 -30.44 41.28 7.17
N PHE A 432 -30.59 41.71 8.41
CA PHE A 432 -30.95 43.08 8.76
C PHE A 432 -30.26 43.56 10.03
N VAL A 433 -30.28 44.87 10.24
CA VAL A 433 -30.06 45.49 11.56
C VAL A 433 -31.17 46.50 11.83
N LEU A 434 -31.39 46.80 13.12
CA LEU A 434 -32.25 47.90 13.53
C LEU A 434 -31.39 49.14 13.81
N LEU A 435 -31.81 50.26 13.24
CA LEU A 435 -31.24 51.58 13.45
C LEU A 435 -32.18 52.40 14.34
N TYR A 436 -31.61 53.41 15.00
CA TYR A 436 -32.36 54.35 15.86
C TYR A 436 -33.06 53.70 17.06
N ILE A 437 -32.49 52.62 17.58
CA ILE A 437 -32.84 52.00 18.86
C ILE A 437 -31.65 52.06 19.82
N ASP A 438 -31.92 52.16 21.12
CA ASP A 438 -30.89 52.03 22.16
C ASP A 438 -30.41 50.57 22.21
N MET A 439 -29.09 50.37 22.32
CA MET A 439 -28.53 49.02 22.29
C MET A 439 -28.79 48.28 23.62
N PRO A 440 -29.41 47.08 23.59
CA PRO A 440 -29.70 46.31 24.81
C PRO A 440 -28.46 45.78 25.53
N ASP A 441 -28.57 45.63 26.86
CA ASP A 441 -27.50 45.12 27.73
C ASP A 441 -26.95 43.76 27.25
N VAL A 442 -27.82 42.84 26.85
CA VAL A 442 -27.40 41.52 26.37
C VAL A 442 -26.57 41.59 25.07
N TYR A 443 -26.86 42.55 24.18
CA TYR A 443 -26.09 42.72 22.95
C TYR A 443 -24.72 43.35 23.23
N ILE A 444 -24.61 44.17 24.28
CA ILE A 444 -23.32 44.67 24.78
C ILE A 444 -22.50 43.53 25.38
N GLN A 445 -23.11 42.67 26.20
CA GLN A 445 -22.45 41.49 26.76
C GLN A 445 -22.01 40.50 25.66
N ALA A 446 -22.85 40.25 24.67
CA ALA A 446 -22.51 39.39 23.53
C ALA A 446 -21.36 39.99 22.69
N ALA A 447 -21.36 41.30 22.43
CA ALA A 447 -20.24 41.95 21.75
C ALA A 447 -18.94 41.90 22.56
N SER A 448 -19.02 41.98 23.89
CA SER A 448 -17.87 41.78 24.77
C SER A 448 -17.28 40.37 24.65
N GLN A 449 -18.12 39.34 24.48
CA GLN A 449 -17.65 37.98 24.19
C GLN A 449 -17.01 37.85 22.81
N ARG A 450 -17.57 38.52 21.78
CA ARG A 450 -16.93 38.62 20.46
C ARG A 450 -15.57 39.29 20.56
N LEU A 451 -15.46 40.38 21.31
CA LEU A 451 -14.19 41.06 21.58
C LEU A 451 -13.18 40.12 22.22
N LEU A 452 -13.57 39.32 23.22
CA LEU A 452 -12.71 38.30 23.83
C LEU A 452 -12.22 37.27 22.80
N ALA A 453 -13.12 36.76 21.95
CA ALA A 453 -12.78 35.78 20.92
C ALA A 453 -11.79 36.37 19.87
N THR A 454 -12.05 37.58 19.38
CA THR A 454 -11.19 38.25 18.40
C THR A 454 -9.85 38.67 19.02
N ALA A 455 -9.85 39.14 20.27
CA ALA A 455 -8.64 39.47 21.02
C ALA A 455 -7.75 38.24 21.28
N LYS A 456 -8.33 37.08 21.58
CA LYS A 456 -7.58 35.81 21.67
C LYS A 456 -6.90 35.45 20.35
N LYS A 457 -7.61 35.61 19.22
CA LYS A 457 -7.02 35.41 17.87
C LYS A 457 -5.89 36.40 17.58
N TYR A 458 -6.00 37.64 18.05
CA TYR A 458 -4.94 38.64 17.92
C TYR A 458 -3.73 38.30 18.80
N LEU A 459 -3.94 37.93 20.07
CA LEU A 459 -2.86 37.55 20.99
C LEU A 459 -2.06 36.36 20.45
N ALA A 460 -2.73 35.31 19.98
CA ALA A 460 -2.09 34.12 19.41
C ALA A 460 -1.23 34.42 18.16
N LYS A 461 -1.41 35.57 17.50
CA LYS A 461 -0.57 35.99 16.36
C LYS A 461 0.67 36.77 16.81
N ASN A 462 0.70 37.25 18.05
CA ASN A 462 1.71 38.20 18.54
C ASN A 462 2.41 37.71 19.82
N ASP A 463 2.11 36.50 20.30
CA ASP A 463 2.68 35.91 21.53
C ASP A 463 3.90 35.00 21.28
N TYR A 464 4.51 35.10 20.10
CA TYR A 464 5.72 34.40 19.71
C TYR A 464 6.59 35.28 18.78
N VAL A 465 7.86 34.91 18.62
CA VAL A 465 8.80 35.58 17.70
C VAL A 465 8.54 35.09 16.27
N ARG A 466 8.30 36.01 15.34
CA ARG A 466 8.21 35.69 13.90
C ARG A 466 9.59 35.70 13.28
N TYR A 467 9.84 34.72 12.41
CA TYR A 467 11.09 34.61 11.68
C TYR A 467 10.87 34.76 10.16
N SER A 468 11.83 35.40 9.51
CA SER A 468 12.08 35.22 8.09
C SER A 468 13.31 34.36 7.90
N TYR A 469 13.35 33.64 6.78
CA TYR A 469 14.47 32.77 6.43
C TYR A 469 15.01 33.14 5.06
N GLU A 470 16.33 33.15 4.93
CA GLU A 470 17.02 33.35 3.66
C GLU A 470 17.87 32.10 3.39
N PRO A 471 17.30 31.09 2.72
CA PRO A 471 18.05 29.90 2.32
C PRO A 471 18.96 30.23 1.14
N LYS A 472 20.23 29.86 1.23
CA LYS A 472 21.14 29.84 0.07
C LYS A 472 21.07 28.47 -0.57
N VAL A 473 20.38 28.40 -1.71
CA VAL A 473 20.19 27.17 -2.47
C VAL A 473 21.51 26.70 -3.08
N ASP A 474 21.71 25.38 -3.11
CA ASP A 474 22.83 24.76 -3.81
C ASP A 474 22.57 24.75 -5.33
N ASP A 475 23.20 25.68 -6.05
CA ASP A 475 23.07 25.84 -7.50
C ASP A 475 23.49 24.56 -8.27
N ILE A 476 24.45 23.77 -7.75
CA ILE A 476 24.89 22.51 -8.36
C ILE A 476 23.85 21.43 -8.14
N PHE A 477 23.25 21.37 -6.95
CA PHE A 477 22.15 20.46 -6.66
C PHE A 477 20.97 20.73 -7.59
N MET A 478 20.60 22.00 -7.79
CA MET A 478 19.53 22.40 -8.70
C MET A 478 19.82 21.99 -10.15
N ALA A 479 21.06 22.18 -10.61
CA ALA A 479 21.47 21.77 -11.96
C ALA A 479 21.43 20.25 -12.16
N ARG A 480 21.91 19.45 -11.19
CA ARG A 480 21.85 17.98 -11.27
C ARG A 480 20.43 17.46 -11.26
N GLN A 481 19.58 18.00 -10.37
CA GLN A 481 18.17 17.64 -10.30
C GLN A 481 17.47 17.96 -11.63
N HIS A 482 17.82 19.09 -12.26
CA HIS A 482 17.32 19.44 -13.59
C HIS A 482 17.74 18.42 -14.64
N ASP A 483 19.02 18.09 -14.74
CA ASP A 483 19.54 17.12 -15.71
C ASP A 483 18.86 15.75 -15.55
N GLU A 484 18.66 15.29 -14.31
CA GLU A 484 17.96 14.04 -14.00
C GLU A 484 16.48 14.06 -14.38
N ALA A 485 15.77 15.15 -14.08
CA ALA A 485 14.36 15.32 -14.44
C ALA A 485 14.18 15.36 -15.97
N VAL A 486 15.05 16.10 -16.68
CA VAL A 486 15.06 16.16 -18.14
C VAL A 486 15.32 14.78 -18.75
N ALA A 487 16.25 13.99 -18.19
CA ALA A 487 16.51 12.63 -18.65
C ALA A 487 15.30 11.69 -18.49
N ARG A 488 14.41 11.97 -17.52
CA ARG A 488 13.15 11.25 -17.30
C ARG A 488 11.95 11.84 -18.05
N GLY A 489 12.12 12.97 -18.74
CA GLY A 489 11.03 13.70 -19.39
C GLY A 489 10.07 14.40 -18.41
N GLU A 490 10.53 14.66 -17.19
CA GLU A 490 9.76 15.31 -16.11
C GLU A 490 10.10 16.80 -16.02
N ALA A 491 9.17 17.60 -15.49
CA ALA A 491 9.44 19.00 -15.17
C ALA A 491 10.35 19.10 -13.94
N SER A 492 11.42 19.87 -14.05
CA SER A 492 12.39 20.05 -12.96
C SER A 492 11.94 21.12 -11.96
N ILE A 493 12.53 21.11 -10.76
CA ILE A 493 12.35 22.21 -9.79
C ILE A 493 12.95 23.50 -10.38
N HIS A 494 14.06 23.37 -11.11
CA HIS A 494 14.62 24.46 -11.89
C HIS A 494 13.54 25.14 -12.73
N ASP A 495 12.66 24.44 -13.46
CA ASP A 495 11.72 25.12 -14.37
C ASP A 495 10.43 25.60 -13.68
N THR A 496 10.08 25.02 -12.54
CA THR A 496 8.76 25.17 -11.92
C THR A 496 8.74 26.10 -10.71
N LEU A 497 9.90 26.35 -10.08
CA LEU A 497 10.01 27.18 -8.87
C LEU A 497 9.49 28.61 -9.10
N LYS A 498 8.52 29.04 -8.28
CA LYS A 498 7.95 30.39 -8.37
C LYS A 498 7.56 30.96 -7.00
N GLU A 499 7.50 32.29 -6.87
CA GLU A 499 6.98 32.93 -5.67
C GLU A 499 5.53 32.51 -5.37
N GLY A 500 5.20 32.46 -4.08
CA GLY A 500 3.95 31.91 -3.58
C GLY A 500 3.92 30.39 -3.45
N ASP A 501 4.87 29.65 -4.03
CA ASP A 501 5.02 28.21 -3.78
C ASP A 501 5.55 27.95 -2.36
N LEU A 502 5.33 26.73 -1.87
CA LEU A 502 5.76 26.30 -0.54
C LEU A 502 7.12 25.61 -0.62
N MET A 503 8.15 26.22 -0.04
CA MET A 503 9.44 25.56 0.13
C MET A 503 9.41 24.65 1.36
N LEU A 504 9.62 23.36 1.14
CA LEU A 504 9.80 22.38 2.21
C LEU A 504 11.26 22.38 2.63
N PHE A 505 11.55 22.77 3.87
CA PHE A 505 12.89 22.62 4.40
C PHE A 505 12.89 22.33 5.89
N THR A 506 13.89 21.56 6.34
CA THR A 506 14.01 21.18 7.75
C THR A 506 15.43 21.37 8.25
N ASP A 507 15.56 21.83 9.49
CA ASP A 507 16.83 22.01 10.18
C ASP A 507 16.65 21.80 11.69
N SER A 508 17.33 20.80 12.25
CA SER A 508 17.18 20.43 13.66
C SER A 508 17.80 21.47 14.60
N ASP A 509 18.87 22.12 14.17
CA ASP A 509 19.66 23.03 15.02
C ASP A 509 18.93 24.38 15.18
N LEU A 510 18.24 24.81 14.14
CA LEU A 510 17.36 25.98 14.16
C LEU A 510 15.92 25.64 14.57
N GLY A 511 15.56 24.36 14.72
CA GLY A 511 14.20 23.93 15.07
C GLY A 511 13.17 24.22 13.98
N ILE A 512 13.60 24.15 12.72
CA ILE A 512 12.76 24.42 11.56
C ILE A 512 12.20 23.09 11.06
N GLU A 513 10.88 22.93 11.17
CA GLU A 513 10.15 21.80 10.60
C GLU A 513 8.91 22.35 9.89
N GLY A 514 9.00 22.61 8.58
CA GLY A 514 7.83 23.18 7.91
C GLY A 514 7.92 23.43 6.42
N SER A 515 6.75 23.77 5.88
CA SER A 515 6.54 24.33 4.56
C SER A 515 6.36 25.84 4.70
N ILE A 516 7.30 26.63 4.17
CA ILE A 516 7.24 28.10 4.25
C ILE A 516 7.05 28.68 2.85
N ILE A 517 6.21 29.69 2.72
CA ILE A 517 5.93 30.34 1.44
C ILE A 517 7.16 31.12 0.96
N ILE A 518 7.47 31.00 -0.32
CA ILE A 518 8.46 31.83 -1.00
C ILE A 518 7.87 33.23 -1.19
N ASP A 519 8.33 34.19 -0.37
CA ASP A 519 7.89 35.60 -0.40
C ASP A 519 8.52 36.33 -1.58
N THR A 520 9.84 36.19 -1.75
CA THR A 520 10.56 36.72 -2.91
C THR A 520 11.43 35.67 -3.56
N LEU A 521 11.54 35.74 -4.90
CA LEU A 521 12.38 34.86 -5.69
C LEU A 521 13.14 35.67 -6.75
N ILE A 522 14.46 35.54 -6.74
CA ILE A 522 15.38 36.13 -7.71
C ILE A 522 16.21 35.01 -8.34
N ILE A 523 16.28 34.99 -9.67
CA ILE A 523 17.03 33.98 -10.42
C ILE A 523 17.90 34.67 -11.45
N LYS A 524 19.22 34.50 -11.35
CA LYS A 524 20.19 35.05 -12.31
C LYS A 524 20.69 33.93 -13.22
N GLU A 525 20.61 34.13 -14.53
CA GLU A 525 21.01 33.14 -15.54
C GLU A 525 21.85 33.77 -16.66
N GLY A 526 22.83 33.03 -17.17
CA GLY A 526 23.58 33.37 -18.39
C GLY A 526 24.90 34.13 -18.21
N GLU A 527 25.15 34.74 -17.05
CA GLU A 527 26.50 35.26 -16.70
C GLU A 527 27.45 34.12 -16.27
N ASP A 528 26.94 33.15 -15.53
CA ASP A 528 27.65 31.95 -15.07
C ASP A 528 27.14 30.68 -15.78
N MET A 529 27.88 29.57 -15.65
CA MET A 529 27.53 28.28 -16.25
C MET A 529 26.29 27.65 -15.62
N ILE A 530 26.00 27.98 -14.36
CA ILE A 530 24.85 27.50 -13.58
C ILE A 530 23.99 28.70 -13.10
N PRO A 531 22.65 28.58 -13.14
CA PRO A 531 21.73 29.56 -12.54
C PRO A 531 21.98 29.77 -11.05
N LYS A 532 21.78 31.00 -10.57
CA LYS A 532 21.87 31.37 -9.16
C LYS A 532 20.50 31.74 -8.61
N TYR A 533 20.17 31.20 -7.44
CA TYR A 533 18.88 31.41 -6.78
C TYR A 533 19.05 32.21 -5.50
N THR A 534 18.22 33.23 -5.32
CA THR A 534 18.11 33.98 -4.07
C THR A 534 16.64 34.10 -3.73
N MET A 535 16.26 33.74 -2.50
CA MET A 535 14.88 33.79 -2.07
C MET A 535 14.77 34.16 -0.61
N THR A 536 13.64 34.77 -0.27
CA THR A 536 13.24 34.96 1.13
C THR A 536 11.98 34.15 1.39
N LEU A 537 11.99 33.44 2.52
CA LEU A 537 10.85 32.70 3.01
C LEU A 537 10.30 33.46 4.22
N ARG A 538 9.00 33.71 4.23
CA ARG A 538 8.36 34.41 5.34
C ARG A 538 7.24 33.56 5.89
N GLU A 539 7.28 33.32 7.20
CA GLU A 539 6.11 32.82 7.93
C GLU A 539 5.01 33.89 7.84
N GLU A 540 3.85 33.55 7.26
CA GLU A 540 2.83 34.49 6.78
C GLU A 540 2.70 35.81 7.56
N LYS A 541 2.62 36.93 6.81
CA LYS A 541 1.83 38.08 7.26
C LYS A 541 0.39 37.57 7.43
N ALA A 542 0.04 37.30 8.68
CA ALA A 542 -1.17 36.66 9.19
C ALA A 542 -1.19 35.11 9.18
N VAL A 543 -0.95 34.59 10.40
CA VAL A 543 -1.41 33.32 10.99
C VAL A 543 -0.55 32.05 10.79
N GLY A 544 0.60 32.03 11.49
CA GLY A 544 0.97 30.94 12.41
C GLY A 544 1.28 29.55 11.84
N SER A 545 2.57 29.25 11.63
CA SER A 545 3.13 27.91 11.59
C SER A 545 3.55 27.48 13.02
N LEU A 546 2.70 26.67 13.66
CA LEU A 546 3.05 25.63 14.66
C LEU A 546 1.81 24.86 15.18
N GLU A 547 0.59 25.34 14.93
CA GLU A 547 -0.65 24.58 15.20
C GLU A 547 -1.14 23.73 14.01
N LYS A 548 -0.50 23.83 12.83
CA LYS A 548 -0.96 23.12 11.62
C LYS A 548 -0.93 21.60 11.78
N ILE A 549 0.00 21.01 12.54
CA ILE A 549 0.06 19.55 12.72
C ILE A 549 -1.00 19.02 13.71
N GLN A 550 -1.35 19.80 14.74
CA GLN A 550 -2.35 19.37 15.73
C GLN A 550 -3.79 19.62 15.22
N ASN A 551 -4.04 20.76 14.58
CA ASN A 551 -5.36 21.08 13.99
C ASN A 551 -5.67 20.28 12.70
N GLN A 552 -4.66 19.70 12.05
CA GLN A 552 -4.86 18.78 10.91
C GLN A 552 -5.33 17.39 11.34
N ILE A 553 -5.03 16.94 12.55
CA ILE A 553 -5.55 15.67 13.07
C ILE A 553 -7.02 15.83 13.49
N ASP A 554 -7.38 16.96 14.10
CA ASP A 554 -8.75 17.21 14.57
C ASP A 554 -9.73 17.59 13.43
N SER A 555 -9.25 18.28 12.37
CA SER A 555 -10.09 18.63 11.20
C SER A 555 -10.34 17.48 10.21
N ILE A 556 -9.60 16.38 10.32
CA ILE A 556 -9.92 15.12 9.62
C ILE A 556 -11.08 14.39 10.30
N ALA A 557 -11.32 14.63 11.60
CA ALA A 557 -12.42 14.03 12.36
C ALA A 557 -13.72 14.84 12.33
N GLY A 558 -13.66 16.16 12.13
CA GLY A 558 -14.83 17.05 12.02
C GLY A 558 -14.85 17.78 10.68
N GLY A 559 -15.66 17.32 9.73
CA GLY A 559 -15.72 17.81 8.34
C GLY A 559 -16.16 19.27 8.14
N GLY A 560 -15.31 20.22 8.53
CA GLY A 560 -15.47 21.64 8.26
C GLY A 560 -14.11 22.36 8.32
N GLN A 561 -13.46 22.55 7.17
CA GLN A 561 -12.23 23.33 7.06
C GLN A 561 -12.56 24.75 6.59
N GLY A 562 -12.79 25.65 7.55
CA GLY A 562 -12.67 27.09 7.35
C GLY A 562 -11.30 27.55 7.87
N THR A 563 -10.68 28.52 7.18
CA THR A 563 -9.38 29.15 7.48
C THR A 563 -8.11 28.34 7.13
N GLY A 564 -7.60 28.55 5.90
CA GLY A 564 -6.15 28.52 5.60
C GLY A 564 -5.41 27.18 5.70
N GLY A 565 -6.09 26.05 5.54
CA GLY A 565 -5.48 24.72 5.46
C GLY A 565 -4.71 24.48 4.15
N LEU A 566 -3.77 23.53 4.16
CA LEU A 566 -3.12 23.02 2.94
C LEU A 566 -4.17 22.27 2.11
N ASN A 567 -4.27 22.58 0.83
CA ASN A 567 -5.22 21.95 -0.08
C ASN A 567 -4.80 20.53 -0.48
N THR A 568 -5.68 19.72 -1.07
CA THR A 568 -5.38 18.31 -1.44
C THR A 568 -4.19 18.18 -2.38
N GLN A 569 -3.99 19.13 -3.31
CA GLN A 569 -2.83 19.09 -4.22
C GLN A 569 -1.52 19.36 -3.47
N GLN A 570 -1.55 20.31 -2.53
CA GLN A 570 -0.44 20.60 -1.62
C GLN A 570 -0.15 19.39 -0.72
N ILE A 571 -1.18 18.78 -0.13
CA ILE A 571 -1.06 17.55 0.67
C ILE A 571 -0.49 16.42 -0.18
N GLN A 572 -0.98 16.20 -1.41
CA GLN A 572 -0.44 15.18 -2.31
C GLN A 572 1.01 15.45 -2.72
N SER A 573 1.41 16.72 -2.89
CA SER A 573 2.79 17.08 -3.18
C SER A 573 3.71 16.85 -1.97
N ILE A 574 3.22 17.16 -0.76
CA ILE A 574 3.92 16.91 0.51
C ILE A 574 4.02 15.40 0.77
N ILE A 575 2.94 14.64 0.57
CA ILE A 575 2.93 13.18 0.67
C ILE A 575 3.83 12.55 -0.39
N ARG A 576 3.93 13.10 -1.61
CA ARG A 576 4.92 12.62 -2.58
C ARG A 576 6.35 12.88 -2.11
N SER A 577 6.64 14.08 -1.61
CA SER A 577 7.98 14.46 -1.17
C SER A 577 8.43 13.71 0.09
N LEU A 578 7.58 13.64 1.12
CA LEU A 578 7.81 12.88 2.34
C LEU A 578 7.65 11.37 2.11
N GLY A 579 6.67 10.96 1.33
CA GLY A 579 6.34 9.56 1.12
C GLY A 579 7.39 8.80 0.35
N ASN A 580 8.05 9.44 -0.62
CA ASN A 580 9.23 8.85 -1.28
C ASN A 580 10.43 8.67 -0.33
N GLN A 581 10.49 9.40 0.79
CA GLN A 581 11.53 9.22 1.81
C GLN A 581 11.14 8.23 2.92
N LEU A 582 9.84 8.12 3.23
CA LEU A 582 9.33 7.40 4.39
C LEU A 582 8.67 6.05 4.05
N PHE A 583 8.23 5.85 2.80
CA PHE A 583 7.47 4.67 2.39
C PHE A 583 8.01 4.08 1.08
N LEU A 584 7.88 2.76 0.94
CA LEU A 584 8.15 2.08 -0.31
C LEU A 584 7.00 2.31 -1.29
N SER A 585 7.34 2.61 -2.55
CA SER A 585 6.37 2.80 -3.63
C SER A 585 5.50 1.56 -3.85
N ARG A 586 4.19 1.78 -4.04
CA ARG A 586 3.24 0.72 -4.42
C ARG A 586 3.06 0.59 -5.93
N THR A 587 3.54 1.55 -6.71
CA THR A 587 3.24 1.67 -8.16
C THR A 587 4.48 1.66 -9.05
N HIS A 588 5.68 1.83 -8.49
CA HIS A 588 6.95 1.87 -9.23
C HIS A 588 8.02 1.05 -8.50
N ASN A 589 9.08 0.67 -9.22
CA ASN A 589 10.20 -0.06 -8.64
C ASN A 589 10.90 0.79 -7.57
N ASP A 590 11.21 0.20 -6.43
CA ASP A 590 11.79 0.88 -5.27
C ASP A 590 12.68 -0.07 -4.45
N THR A 591 13.53 0.48 -3.58
CA THR A 591 14.53 -0.25 -2.78
C THR A 591 14.67 0.35 -1.38
N ALA A 592 14.66 -0.48 -0.33
CA ALA A 592 14.96 -0.07 1.04
C ALA A 592 16.43 -0.33 1.40
N ALA A 593 17.08 0.64 2.04
CA ALA A 593 18.41 0.45 2.63
C ALA A 593 18.37 -0.27 4.00
N GLY A 594 17.23 -0.20 4.71
CA GLY A 594 17.00 -0.89 5.97
C GLY A 594 16.27 -2.23 5.81
N LEU A 595 16.22 -3.02 6.88
CA LEU A 595 15.43 -4.27 6.91
C LEU A 595 13.93 -3.95 6.91
N ILE A 596 13.18 -4.60 6.02
CA ILE A 596 11.72 -4.52 5.98
C ILE A 596 11.14 -5.74 6.71
N GLY A 597 10.48 -5.49 7.84
CA GLY A 597 9.79 -6.54 8.60
C GLY A 597 8.32 -6.66 8.19
N PHE A 598 7.93 -7.81 7.61
CA PHE A 598 6.54 -8.12 7.31
C PHE A 598 5.91 -8.94 8.46
N LEU A 599 5.35 -8.26 9.47
CA LEU A 599 4.81 -8.91 10.67
C LEU A 599 3.67 -9.90 10.38
N ALA A 600 2.90 -9.67 9.33
CA ALA A 600 1.82 -10.57 8.88
C ALA A 600 2.28 -11.58 7.80
N GLY A 601 3.54 -11.52 7.38
CA GLY A 601 4.04 -12.23 6.20
C GLY A 601 3.97 -11.41 4.90
N ALA A 602 4.52 -11.95 3.82
CA ALA A 602 4.59 -11.37 2.48
C ALA A 602 4.08 -12.36 1.43
N ILE A 603 3.35 -11.85 0.42
CA ILE A 603 2.88 -12.62 -0.75
C ILE A 603 3.62 -12.13 -1.99
N PHE A 604 4.07 -13.06 -2.82
CA PHE A 604 4.81 -12.81 -4.05
C PHE A 604 4.12 -13.53 -5.22
N GLY A 605 3.93 -12.82 -6.34
CA GLY A 605 3.26 -13.33 -7.54
C GLY A 605 2.19 -12.36 -8.06
N ALA A 606 2.13 -12.17 -9.39
CA ALA A 606 1.24 -11.18 -10.02
C ALA A 606 -0.26 -11.45 -9.75
N SER A 607 -0.64 -12.72 -9.61
CA SER A 607 -2.01 -13.15 -9.31
C SER A 607 -2.26 -13.41 -7.81
N GLY A 608 -1.28 -13.13 -6.95
CA GLY A 608 -1.32 -13.46 -5.52
C GLY A 608 -0.84 -14.88 -5.21
N PHE A 609 -1.42 -15.48 -4.17
CA PHE A 609 -1.06 -16.81 -3.66
C PHE A 609 -2.30 -17.70 -3.49
N ALA A 610 -2.23 -18.94 -3.97
CA ALA A 610 -3.24 -19.96 -3.75
C ALA A 610 -2.59 -21.28 -3.29
N GLU A 611 -3.18 -21.93 -2.28
CA GLU A 611 -2.71 -23.22 -1.74
C GLU A 611 -3.23 -24.42 -2.58
N GLY A 612 -2.54 -25.56 -2.49
CA GLY A 612 -2.97 -26.82 -3.10
C GLY A 612 -2.06 -27.31 -4.23
N LEU A 613 -2.38 -28.49 -4.77
CA LEU A 613 -1.58 -29.19 -5.79
C LEU A 613 -1.48 -28.42 -7.11
N THR A 614 -2.45 -27.55 -7.39
CA THR A 614 -2.49 -26.64 -8.54
C THR A 614 -2.42 -25.16 -8.12
N GLY A 615 -1.88 -24.90 -6.92
CA GLY A 615 -1.69 -23.55 -6.40
C GLY A 615 -0.65 -22.76 -7.21
N PHE A 616 -0.58 -21.45 -6.98
CA PHE A 616 0.36 -20.56 -7.68
C PHE A 616 0.92 -19.49 -6.73
N GLY A 617 2.08 -18.94 -7.08
CA GLY A 617 2.73 -17.85 -6.35
C GLY A 617 3.55 -18.33 -5.14
N ALA A 618 3.92 -17.39 -4.27
CA ALA A 618 4.66 -17.67 -3.05
C ALA A 618 4.17 -16.81 -1.88
N LYS A 619 4.28 -17.35 -0.66
CA LYS A 619 3.93 -16.68 0.59
C LYS A 619 4.96 -17.01 1.65
N ILE A 620 5.43 -16.00 2.38
CA ILE A 620 6.09 -16.17 3.67
C ILE A 620 5.07 -15.72 4.71
N ASP A 621 4.68 -16.56 5.66
CA ASP A 621 3.69 -16.17 6.67
C ASP A 621 4.32 -15.42 7.87
N SER A 622 3.48 -14.98 8.82
CA SER A 622 3.91 -14.28 10.03
C SER A 622 4.85 -15.09 10.94
N MET A 623 4.95 -16.40 10.74
CA MET A 623 5.84 -17.29 11.48
C MET A 623 7.13 -17.58 10.70
N GLY A 624 7.34 -16.97 9.52
CA GLY A 624 8.51 -17.16 8.67
C GLY A 624 8.47 -18.45 7.84
N ARG A 625 7.30 -19.10 7.69
CA ARG A 625 7.16 -20.30 6.86
C ARG A 625 6.96 -19.90 5.41
N GLY A 626 7.86 -20.35 4.54
CA GLY A 626 7.80 -20.09 3.09
C GLY A 626 7.07 -21.19 2.32
N TYR A 627 6.02 -20.82 1.59
CA TYR A 627 5.37 -21.61 0.56
C TYR A 627 5.73 -21.01 -0.80
N MET A 628 6.27 -21.80 -1.72
CA MET A 628 6.73 -21.31 -3.01
C MET A 628 6.59 -22.38 -4.09
N GLU A 629 6.18 -21.97 -5.29
CA GLU A 629 5.95 -22.85 -6.45
C GLU A 629 7.23 -23.50 -6.98
N SER A 630 8.36 -22.78 -6.94
CA SER A 630 9.68 -23.33 -7.28
C SER A 630 10.80 -22.58 -6.56
N LEU A 631 11.91 -23.27 -6.30
CA LEU A 631 13.13 -22.70 -5.74
C LEU A 631 14.36 -23.19 -6.53
N THR A 632 15.02 -22.27 -7.23
CA THR A 632 16.26 -22.56 -7.97
C THR A 632 17.47 -22.01 -7.21
N LEU A 633 18.45 -22.86 -6.92
CA LEU A 633 19.65 -22.51 -6.16
C LEU A 633 20.91 -22.75 -6.99
N ARG A 634 21.87 -21.82 -6.94
CA ARG A 634 23.13 -21.91 -7.69
C ARG A 634 24.28 -22.59 -6.93
N ARG A 635 24.18 -22.75 -5.61
CA ARG A 635 25.28 -23.21 -4.74
C ARG A 635 24.87 -24.38 -3.84
N PHE A 636 24.14 -24.15 -2.75
CA PHE A 636 23.63 -25.23 -1.89
C PHE A 636 22.40 -24.79 -1.07
N LEU A 637 21.61 -25.75 -0.61
CA LEU A 637 20.51 -25.59 0.35
C LEU A 637 20.90 -26.29 1.65
N GLU A 638 20.93 -25.57 2.77
CA GLU A 638 21.17 -26.16 4.09
C GLU A 638 19.86 -26.16 4.89
N VAL A 639 19.34 -27.35 5.20
CA VAL A 639 18.12 -27.54 5.98
C VAL A 639 18.29 -28.74 6.92
N PRO A 640 17.62 -28.75 8.10
CA PRO A 640 17.73 -29.86 9.03
C PRO A 640 17.31 -31.22 8.43
N GLU A 641 16.31 -31.23 7.54
CA GLU A 641 15.83 -32.43 6.85
C GLU A 641 14.96 -32.05 5.63
N LEU A 642 15.23 -32.61 4.45
CA LEU A 642 14.31 -32.56 3.30
C LEU A 642 13.27 -33.67 3.46
N ARG A 643 12.17 -33.35 4.16
CA ARG A 643 11.08 -34.30 4.43
C ARG A 643 10.12 -34.40 3.24
N PHE A 644 10.53 -35.08 2.17
CA PHE A 644 9.58 -35.56 1.17
C PHE A 644 9.31 -37.08 1.28
N ASN A 645 10.29 -37.90 1.67
CA ASN A 645 10.07 -39.32 1.97
C ASN A 645 11.11 -39.90 2.94
N ARG A 646 10.72 -40.83 3.83
CA ARG A 646 11.59 -41.44 4.87
C ARG A 646 12.23 -42.79 4.47
N ALA A 647 12.09 -43.19 3.21
CA ALA A 647 12.65 -44.42 2.66
C ALA A 647 13.33 -44.14 1.32
N GLU A 648 14.51 -44.72 1.09
CA GLU A 648 15.13 -44.79 -0.23
C GLU A 648 14.37 -45.86 -1.03
N ILE A 649 13.56 -45.44 -2.01
CA ILE A 649 12.82 -46.35 -2.90
C ILE A 649 13.66 -46.54 -4.15
N VAL A 650 14.30 -47.71 -4.29
CA VAL A 650 15.07 -48.09 -5.48
C VAL A 650 14.17 -48.95 -6.38
N LEU A 651 13.98 -48.52 -7.62
CA LEU A 651 13.26 -49.24 -8.67
C LEU A 651 14.30 -49.67 -9.71
N GLY A 652 14.62 -50.97 -9.75
CA GLY A 652 15.75 -51.51 -10.54
C GLY A 652 16.92 -51.98 -9.66
N ASP A 653 18.15 -51.76 -10.11
CA ASP A 653 19.37 -52.26 -9.45
C ASP A 653 20.18 -51.18 -8.74
N LYS A 654 20.79 -51.56 -7.61
CA LYS A 654 21.79 -50.75 -6.91
C LYS A 654 23.17 -51.38 -7.04
N TRP A 655 24.12 -50.67 -7.64
CA TRP A 655 25.47 -51.17 -7.90
C TRP A 655 26.54 -50.50 -7.03
N ARG A 656 27.57 -51.27 -6.67
CA ARG A 656 28.83 -50.84 -6.08
C ARG A 656 29.97 -51.39 -6.92
N SER A 657 30.73 -50.51 -7.55
CA SER A 657 31.72 -50.89 -8.56
C SER A 657 32.94 -49.96 -8.56
N PRO A 658 34.11 -50.40 -9.05
CA PRO A 658 35.32 -49.59 -9.15
C PRO A 658 35.23 -48.49 -10.23
N GLY A 659 34.19 -48.51 -11.07
CA GLY A 659 33.93 -47.46 -12.04
C GLY A 659 32.45 -47.25 -12.34
N ALA A 660 32.10 -45.99 -12.62
CA ALA A 660 30.79 -45.56 -13.06
C ALA A 660 30.93 -44.15 -13.69
N GLY A 661 29.92 -43.71 -14.42
CA GLY A 661 29.91 -42.37 -14.99
C GLY A 661 28.54 -41.94 -15.51
N ILE A 662 28.43 -40.64 -15.75
CA ILE A 662 27.29 -40.02 -16.43
C ILE A 662 27.79 -39.49 -17.77
N ILE A 663 27.12 -39.88 -18.84
CA ILE A 663 27.49 -39.48 -20.20
C ILE A 663 27.01 -38.05 -20.46
N GLU A 664 27.95 -37.18 -20.86
CA GLU A 664 27.69 -35.81 -21.36
C GLU A 664 27.40 -35.83 -22.86
N SER A 665 28.12 -36.63 -23.64
CA SER A 665 27.87 -36.76 -25.09
C SER A 665 28.35 -38.09 -25.66
N VAL A 666 27.74 -38.50 -26.78
CA VAL A 666 28.11 -39.73 -27.52
C VAL A 666 28.24 -39.42 -29.00
N GLU A 667 29.35 -39.86 -29.58
CA GLU A 667 29.68 -39.70 -31.01
C GLU A 667 29.91 -41.10 -31.60
N PRO A 668 28.88 -41.76 -32.19
CA PRO A 668 29.05 -43.03 -32.89
C PRO A 668 29.96 -42.90 -34.12
N ASP A 669 30.72 -43.95 -34.42
CA ASP A 669 31.51 -44.00 -35.65
C ASP A 669 30.66 -44.45 -36.83
N TYR A 670 31.10 -44.07 -38.04
CA TYR A 670 30.52 -44.50 -39.30
C TYR A 670 31.61 -45.08 -40.20
N ASP A 671 31.27 -46.06 -41.02
CA ASP A 671 32.16 -46.55 -42.07
C ASP A 671 32.26 -45.55 -43.24
N ALA A 672 33.11 -45.85 -44.21
CA ALA A 672 33.31 -45.00 -45.39
C ALA A 672 32.05 -44.81 -46.25
N ASP A 673 31.05 -45.70 -46.09
CA ASP A 673 29.77 -45.68 -46.81
C ASP A 673 28.65 -45.02 -45.98
N GLY A 674 28.96 -44.51 -44.78
CA GLY A 674 28.01 -43.83 -43.90
C GLY A 674 27.14 -44.76 -43.05
N ASN A 675 27.46 -46.05 -42.95
CA ASN A 675 26.75 -46.97 -42.07
C ASN A 675 27.27 -46.86 -40.64
N LEU A 676 26.35 -46.93 -39.68
CA LEU A 676 26.65 -46.85 -38.25
C LEU A 676 27.49 -48.05 -37.80
N LEU A 677 28.68 -47.78 -37.27
CA LEU A 677 29.57 -48.79 -36.68
C LEU A 677 29.26 -49.00 -35.21
N ARG A 678 29.68 -50.14 -34.66
CA ARG A 678 29.42 -50.55 -33.27
C ARG A 678 30.41 -49.97 -32.27
N SER A 679 31.01 -48.83 -32.61
CA SER A 679 32.02 -48.13 -31.83
C SER A 679 31.73 -46.64 -31.85
N GLY A 680 32.38 -45.90 -30.96
CA GLY A 680 32.27 -44.46 -30.91
C GLY A 680 33.09 -43.85 -29.80
N THR A 681 32.87 -42.57 -29.55
CA THR A 681 33.48 -41.81 -28.47
C THR A 681 32.41 -41.37 -27.47
N ILE A 682 32.70 -41.49 -26.18
CA ILE A 682 31.89 -40.97 -25.08
C ILE A 682 32.66 -39.87 -24.38
N SER A 683 31.96 -38.79 -24.02
CA SER A 683 32.45 -37.76 -23.08
C SER A 683 31.68 -37.84 -21.77
N LEU A 684 32.37 -37.83 -20.64
CA LEU A 684 31.78 -37.87 -19.30
C LEU A 684 31.46 -36.47 -18.78
N LYS A 685 30.38 -36.36 -18.03
CA LYS A 685 30.06 -35.17 -17.24
C LYS A 685 30.91 -35.17 -15.97
N LEU A 686 31.93 -34.31 -15.92
CA LEU A 686 32.86 -34.14 -14.79
C LEU A 686 32.91 -32.67 -14.34
N GLN A 687 33.12 -32.42 -13.05
CA GLN A 687 33.39 -31.07 -12.51
C GLN A 687 34.87 -30.69 -12.69
N ASP A 688 35.18 -29.40 -12.51
CA ASP A 688 36.57 -28.90 -12.60
C ASP A 688 37.48 -29.60 -11.59
N GLY A 689 38.46 -30.35 -12.10
CA GLY A 689 39.42 -31.11 -11.29
C GLY A 689 39.05 -32.57 -11.01
N GLU A 690 37.88 -33.04 -11.44
CA GLU A 690 37.50 -34.45 -11.34
C GLU A 690 38.16 -35.32 -12.42
N ILE A 691 38.45 -36.57 -12.07
CA ILE A 691 38.99 -37.58 -12.98
C ILE A 691 37.94 -38.70 -13.11
N GLY A 692 37.57 -39.04 -14.34
CA GLY A 692 36.64 -40.12 -14.64
C GLY A 692 37.15 -41.46 -14.10
N ALA A 693 36.31 -42.15 -13.31
CA ALA A 693 36.61 -43.44 -12.71
C ALA A 693 36.46 -44.61 -13.71
N VAL A 694 37.02 -44.45 -14.91
CA VAL A 694 36.98 -45.41 -16.01
C VAL A 694 38.40 -45.85 -16.39
N ALA A 695 38.54 -47.07 -16.89
CA ALA A 695 39.79 -47.62 -17.38
C ALA A 695 39.59 -48.35 -18.71
N VAL A 696 40.69 -48.51 -19.47
CA VAL A 696 40.72 -49.39 -20.64
C VAL A 696 40.29 -50.79 -20.21
N ASP A 697 39.48 -51.43 -21.05
CA ASP A 697 38.89 -52.76 -20.88
C ASP A 697 37.81 -52.91 -19.81
N ASP A 698 37.32 -51.79 -19.26
CA ASP A 698 36.13 -51.82 -18.40
C ASP A 698 34.92 -52.37 -19.17
N ILE A 699 34.21 -53.28 -18.51
CA ILE A 699 32.97 -53.89 -18.98
C ILE A 699 31.82 -53.07 -18.39
N CYS A 700 31.16 -52.28 -19.23
CA CYS A 700 30.17 -51.30 -18.81
C CYS A 700 28.76 -51.74 -19.14
N MET A 701 27.80 -51.35 -18.30
CA MET A 701 26.38 -51.55 -18.50
C MET A 701 25.60 -50.29 -18.09
N GLY A 702 24.49 -50.01 -18.79
CA GLY A 702 23.53 -48.98 -18.39
C GLY A 702 22.12 -49.28 -18.88
N TYR A 703 21.16 -48.52 -18.35
CA TYR A 703 19.75 -48.59 -18.71
C TYR A 703 19.27 -47.19 -19.12
N PHE A 704 18.56 -47.07 -20.24
CA PHE A 704 17.93 -45.82 -20.64
C PHE A 704 16.59 -46.08 -21.31
N HIS A 705 15.70 -45.10 -21.24
CA HIS A 705 14.44 -45.14 -21.98
C HIS A 705 14.68 -44.56 -23.37
N ASP A 706 14.47 -45.35 -24.42
CA ASP A 706 14.52 -44.86 -25.79
C ASP A 706 13.17 -44.21 -26.13
N TYR A 707 13.15 -42.87 -26.13
CA TYR A 707 11.98 -42.07 -26.50
C TYR A 707 11.75 -42.01 -28.01
N GLU A 708 12.80 -42.20 -28.82
CA GLU A 708 12.74 -42.03 -30.27
C GLU A 708 12.22 -43.30 -30.95
N THR A 709 12.67 -44.45 -30.47
CA THR A 709 12.20 -45.75 -30.94
C THR A 709 11.67 -46.57 -29.77
N PRO A 710 10.42 -46.33 -29.32
CA PRO A 710 9.85 -47.03 -28.17
C PRO A 710 9.87 -48.56 -28.27
N GLY A 711 9.90 -49.10 -29.50
CA GLY A 711 10.04 -50.54 -29.75
C GLY A 711 11.39 -51.15 -29.35
N ASN A 712 12.42 -50.33 -29.08
CA ASN A 712 13.70 -50.78 -28.54
C ASN A 712 13.65 -51.08 -27.05
N ASN A 713 12.66 -50.53 -26.34
CA ASN A 713 12.49 -50.75 -24.90
C ASN A 713 11.97 -52.17 -24.63
N ALA A 714 12.51 -52.84 -23.61
CA ALA A 714 12.03 -54.17 -23.24
C ALA A 714 10.57 -54.12 -22.77
N VAL A 715 9.79 -55.17 -23.03
CA VAL A 715 8.37 -55.24 -22.65
C VAL A 715 8.14 -55.89 -21.28
N SER A 716 9.17 -56.53 -20.73
CA SER A 716 9.12 -57.24 -19.45
C SER A 716 10.50 -57.21 -18.78
N ASP A 717 10.51 -57.30 -17.45
CA ASP A 717 11.74 -57.47 -16.68
C ASP A 717 12.33 -58.87 -16.95
N ILE A 718 13.63 -58.94 -17.22
CA ILE A 718 14.37 -60.20 -17.43
C ILE A 718 15.66 -60.15 -16.61
N ASP A 719 15.93 -61.22 -15.88
CA ASP A 719 17.23 -61.46 -15.22
C ASP A 719 17.61 -62.92 -15.39
N ASP A 720 18.62 -63.18 -16.22
CA ASP A 720 19.13 -64.53 -16.46
C ASP A 720 20.14 -65.00 -15.40
N SER A 721 20.39 -64.17 -14.37
CA SER A 721 21.33 -64.45 -13.29
C SER A 721 22.80 -64.53 -13.73
N ARG A 722 23.11 -64.18 -14.98
CA ARG A 722 24.46 -64.20 -15.57
C ARG A 722 24.91 -62.83 -16.05
N GLY A 723 24.23 -61.78 -15.61
CA GLY A 723 24.55 -60.42 -15.99
C GLY A 723 23.86 -59.95 -17.25
N ASN A 724 22.94 -60.74 -17.86
CA ASN A 724 22.06 -60.25 -18.91
C ASN A 724 20.71 -59.86 -18.30
N ARG A 725 20.44 -58.55 -18.27
CA ARG A 725 19.25 -58.00 -17.60
C ARG A 725 18.53 -56.97 -18.44
N MET A 726 17.23 -56.88 -18.27
CA MET A 726 16.36 -55.88 -18.89
C MET A 726 15.25 -55.47 -17.93
N PHE A 727 14.80 -54.23 -18.07
CA PHE A 727 13.66 -53.69 -17.33
C PHE A 727 12.58 -53.25 -18.30
N ALA A 728 11.33 -53.55 -17.99
CA ALA A 728 10.18 -53.15 -18.79
C ALA A 728 10.18 -51.63 -18.98
N GLY A 729 10.11 -51.18 -20.22
CA GLY A 729 10.20 -49.78 -20.60
C GLY A 729 11.61 -49.24 -20.75
N PHE A 730 12.68 -50.03 -20.67
CA PHE A 730 14.05 -49.55 -20.84
C PHE A 730 14.84 -50.39 -21.84
N CYS A 731 15.78 -49.75 -22.54
CA CYS A 731 16.87 -50.37 -23.27
C CYS A 731 18.02 -50.69 -22.31
N THR A 732 18.65 -51.85 -22.49
CA THR A 732 19.90 -52.18 -21.79
C THR A 732 21.04 -52.18 -22.79
N ILE A 733 22.15 -51.56 -22.39
CA ILE A 733 23.35 -51.46 -23.20
C ILE A 733 24.55 -52.08 -22.48
N TYR A 734 25.41 -52.73 -23.27
CA TYR A 734 26.71 -53.21 -22.84
C TYR A 734 27.78 -52.69 -23.78
N PHE A 735 28.84 -52.10 -23.23
CA PHE A 735 29.97 -51.61 -24.02
C PHE A 735 31.28 -51.80 -23.27
N ARG A 736 32.37 -51.92 -24.01
CA ARG A 736 33.74 -52.03 -23.50
C ARG A 736 34.46 -50.74 -23.83
N ILE A 737 35.18 -50.21 -22.86
CA ILE A 737 36.08 -49.09 -23.09
C ILE A 737 37.36 -49.61 -23.75
N THR A 738 37.71 -49.10 -24.93
CA THR A 738 38.86 -49.60 -25.70
C THR A 738 40.08 -48.68 -25.62
N GLU A 739 39.87 -47.39 -25.36
CA GLU A 739 40.95 -46.40 -25.30
C GLU A 739 40.50 -45.17 -24.50
N ILE A 740 41.38 -44.59 -23.68
CA ILE A 740 41.15 -43.30 -23.02
C ILE A 740 41.81 -42.20 -23.85
N LEU A 741 41.05 -41.21 -24.29
CA LEU A 741 41.51 -40.14 -25.17
C LEU A 741 42.11 -38.95 -24.41
N ASP A 742 41.54 -38.63 -23.24
CA ASP A 742 41.98 -37.50 -22.43
C ASP A 742 42.84 -37.98 -21.24
N ALA A 743 44.15 -38.13 -21.48
CA ALA A 743 45.10 -38.53 -20.46
C ALA A 743 45.16 -37.48 -19.32
N GLY A 744 44.79 -37.90 -18.11
CA GLY A 744 44.81 -37.08 -16.89
C GLY A 744 43.44 -36.78 -16.30
N THR A 745 42.40 -36.63 -17.13
CA THR A 745 41.01 -36.44 -16.67
C THR A 745 40.13 -37.65 -16.96
N ASN A 746 40.52 -38.53 -17.88
CA ASN A 746 39.71 -39.65 -18.36
C ASN A 746 38.31 -39.23 -18.82
N LYS A 747 38.15 -37.95 -19.23
CA LYS A 747 36.86 -37.38 -19.57
C LYS A 747 36.30 -37.99 -20.85
N ARG A 748 37.14 -38.21 -21.86
CA ARG A 748 36.75 -38.83 -23.13
C ARG A 748 37.41 -40.18 -23.34
N PHE A 749 36.65 -41.14 -23.86
CA PHE A 749 37.12 -42.48 -24.18
C PHE A 749 36.40 -43.09 -25.37
N ARG A 750 37.06 -44.05 -26.03
CA ARG A 750 36.52 -44.87 -27.11
C ARG A 750 35.82 -46.09 -26.52
N TYR A 751 34.71 -46.47 -27.13
CA TYR A 751 33.97 -47.66 -26.75
C TYR A 751 33.65 -48.55 -27.96
N VAL A 752 33.38 -49.82 -27.66
CA VAL A 752 32.79 -50.79 -28.60
C VAL A 752 31.62 -51.51 -27.92
N LEU A 753 30.51 -51.69 -28.63
CA LEU A 753 29.34 -52.41 -28.12
C LEU A 753 29.62 -53.91 -27.97
N ARG A 754 29.00 -54.56 -26.98
CA ARG A 754 29.06 -56.02 -26.81
C ARG A 754 28.57 -56.74 -28.06
N GLY A 755 29.29 -57.77 -28.51
CA GLY A 755 28.89 -58.64 -29.63
C GLY A 755 27.47 -59.23 -29.48
N VAL A 756 26.73 -59.33 -30.59
CA VAL A 756 25.46 -60.10 -30.58
C VAL A 756 25.78 -61.60 -30.47
N SER A 757 24.96 -62.33 -29.72
CA SER A 757 25.08 -63.76 -29.46
C SER A 757 23.70 -64.39 -29.25
N ASP A 758 23.64 -65.72 -29.19
CA ASP A 758 22.38 -66.45 -28.93
C ASP A 758 21.68 -66.01 -27.62
N ARG A 759 22.44 -65.47 -26.67
CA ARG A 759 21.93 -64.99 -25.36
C ARG A 759 21.80 -63.46 -25.26
N TRP A 760 22.32 -62.71 -26.24
CA TRP A 760 22.22 -61.26 -26.28
C TRP A 760 22.11 -60.76 -27.71
N GLN A 761 20.91 -60.43 -28.16
CA GLN A 761 20.63 -60.06 -29.56
C GLN A 761 20.58 -58.54 -29.81
N TYR A 762 20.86 -57.73 -28.78
CA TYR A 762 20.65 -56.27 -28.82
C TYR A 762 21.96 -55.51 -28.99
N SER A 763 21.92 -54.43 -29.78
CA SER A 763 23.09 -53.58 -30.05
C SER A 763 22.65 -52.12 -30.16
N PHE A 764 22.53 -51.45 -29.02
CA PHE A 764 22.18 -50.03 -28.93
C PHE A 764 23.42 -49.18 -28.60
N HIS A 765 23.49 -47.97 -29.14
CA HIS A 765 24.51 -47.00 -28.72
C HIS A 765 24.14 -46.34 -27.40
N PRO A 766 25.12 -45.90 -26.59
CA PRO A 766 24.83 -45.11 -25.39
C PRO A 766 24.20 -43.78 -25.80
N CYS A 767 23.48 -43.14 -24.89
CA CYS A 767 22.88 -41.81 -25.10
C CYS A 767 23.40 -40.80 -24.07
N GLU A 768 23.14 -39.52 -24.34
CA GLU A 768 23.35 -38.45 -23.37
C GLU A 768 22.57 -38.73 -22.07
N ALA A 769 23.13 -38.30 -20.93
CA ALA A 769 22.61 -38.49 -19.59
C ALA A 769 22.50 -39.95 -19.11
N LEU A 770 22.95 -40.94 -19.89
CA LEU A 770 23.02 -42.33 -19.43
C LEU A 770 23.96 -42.45 -18.23
N HIS A 771 23.45 -43.05 -17.15
CA HIS A 771 24.28 -43.52 -16.04
C HIS A 771 24.72 -44.94 -16.35
N PHE A 772 26.03 -45.20 -16.29
CA PHE A 772 26.58 -46.54 -16.48
C PHE A 772 27.46 -46.97 -15.31
N VAL A 773 27.61 -48.27 -15.17
CA VAL A 773 28.50 -48.93 -14.22
C VAL A 773 29.52 -49.79 -14.97
N ALA A 774 30.79 -49.71 -14.57
CA ALA A 774 31.84 -50.64 -14.99
C ALA A 774 31.87 -51.82 -14.01
N TYR A 775 31.15 -52.89 -14.30
CA TYR A 775 30.91 -54.01 -13.38
C TYR A 775 32.01 -55.09 -13.40
N GLY A 776 32.93 -55.00 -14.35
CA GLY A 776 34.10 -55.88 -14.49
C GLY A 776 35.13 -55.26 -15.43
N ASN A 777 36.22 -55.99 -15.70
CA ASN A 777 37.26 -55.56 -16.64
C ASN A 777 37.92 -56.78 -17.29
N PHE A 778 38.14 -56.77 -18.61
CA PHE A 778 38.73 -57.94 -19.30
C PHE A 778 40.17 -58.25 -18.88
N THR A 779 40.96 -57.24 -18.49
CA THR A 779 42.40 -57.37 -18.29
C THR A 779 42.88 -56.95 -16.91
N ASN A 780 42.32 -55.88 -16.33
CA ASN A 780 42.71 -55.34 -15.03
C ASN A 780 42.00 -56.05 -13.87
N LYS A 781 42.73 -56.93 -13.18
CA LYS A 781 42.24 -57.71 -12.02
C LYS A 781 41.72 -56.89 -10.85
N GLU A 782 42.23 -55.67 -10.63
CA GLU A 782 41.76 -54.80 -9.54
C GLU A 782 40.37 -54.24 -9.79
N ARG A 783 39.90 -54.28 -11.05
CA ARG A 783 38.59 -53.77 -11.47
C ARG A 783 37.58 -54.89 -11.79
N GLN A 784 37.92 -56.14 -11.47
CA GLN A 784 37.11 -57.33 -11.70
C GLN A 784 36.18 -57.68 -10.53
N THR A 785 35.90 -56.72 -9.64
CA THR A 785 35.03 -56.91 -8.47
C THR A 785 33.89 -55.90 -8.50
N SER A 786 32.68 -56.35 -8.23
CA SER A 786 31.51 -55.49 -8.10
C SER A 786 30.47 -56.14 -7.19
N ALA A 787 29.51 -55.38 -6.70
CA ALA A 787 28.39 -55.90 -5.96
C ALA A 787 27.10 -55.19 -6.40
N TYR A 788 26.00 -55.92 -6.44
CA TYR A 788 24.70 -55.34 -6.74
C TYR A 788 23.57 -55.91 -5.92
N GLU A 789 22.50 -55.13 -5.80
CA GLU A 789 21.26 -55.48 -5.11
C GLU A 789 20.09 -55.31 -6.07
N THR A 790 19.25 -56.35 -6.13
CA THR A 790 17.98 -56.38 -6.85
C THR A 790 16.82 -56.35 -5.85
N ARG A 791 15.57 -56.41 -6.34
CA ARG A 791 14.39 -56.57 -5.48
C ARG A 791 14.44 -57.84 -4.62
N THR A 792 15.05 -58.93 -5.08
CA THR A 792 14.94 -60.25 -4.44
C THR A 792 16.26 -60.81 -3.91
N TYR A 793 17.42 -60.31 -4.35
CA TYR A 793 18.71 -60.80 -3.89
C TYR A 793 19.83 -59.74 -3.97
N ARG A 794 20.88 -59.94 -3.18
CA ARG A 794 22.15 -59.19 -3.25
C ARG A 794 23.27 -60.13 -3.66
N ARG A 795 24.20 -59.66 -4.48
CA ARG A 795 25.29 -60.48 -5.03
C ARG A 795 26.62 -59.75 -5.02
N PHE A 796 27.67 -60.46 -4.63
CA PHE A 796 29.05 -60.01 -4.70
C PHE A 796 29.79 -60.81 -5.77
N LEU A 797 30.48 -60.10 -6.65
CA LEU A 797 31.18 -60.63 -7.80
C LEU A 797 32.69 -60.41 -7.69
N VAL A 798 33.46 -61.39 -8.15
CA VAL A 798 34.92 -61.39 -8.17
C VAL A 798 35.44 -61.99 -9.48
N GLY A 799 36.58 -61.54 -9.99
CA GLY A 799 37.16 -62.09 -11.21
C GLY A 799 36.29 -61.91 -12.47
N VAL A 800 35.43 -60.89 -12.52
CA VAL A 800 34.54 -60.60 -13.66
C VAL A 800 35.35 -60.07 -14.85
N ASN A 801 35.78 -61.00 -15.70
CA ASN A 801 36.59 -60.73 -16.88
C ASN A 801 35.89 -61.14 -18.19
N ASP A 802 34.59 -61.40 -18.14
CA ASP A 802 33.73 -61.75 -19.27
C ASP A 802 32.41 -60.97 -19.14
N TRP A 803 31.67 -60.86 -20.24
CA TRP A 803 30.34 -60.25 -20.27
C TRP A 803 29.32 -61.04 -19.45
N GLU A 804 29.48 -62.37 -19.35
CA GLU A 804 28.57 -63.23 -18.59
C GLU A 804 29.22 -63.75 -17.30
N PHE A 805 28.48 -63.67 -16.20
CA PHE A 805 28.94 -64.20 -14.92
C PHE A 805 28.93 -65.73 -14.94
N THR A 806 30.11 -66.30 -14.74
CA THR A 806 30.27 -67.73 -14.47
C THR A 806 30.14 -68.00 -12.97
N LYS A 807 29.95 -69.26 -12.57
CA LYS A 807 29.91 -69.63 -11.14
C LYS A 807 31.12 -69.11 -10.38
N SER A 808 32.32 -69.27 -10.93
CA SER A 808 33.57 -68.86 -10.26
C SER A 808 33.64 -67.36 -10.00
N MET A 809 32.78 -66.58 -10.67
CA MET A 809 32.70 -65.14 -10.48
C MET A 809 31.74 -64.72 -9.35
N VAL A 810 30.88 -65.63 -8.86
CA VAL A 810 29.95 -65.32 -7.76
C VAL A 810 30.62 -65.66 -6.42
N ALA A 811 30.96 -64.63 -5.65
CA ALA A 811 31.58 -64.78 -4.34
C ALA A 811 30.55 -65.07 -3.23
N MET A 812 29.39 -64.42 -3.34
CA MET A 812 28.30 -64.51 -2.38
C MET A 812 26.99 -64.09 -3.05
N GLN A 813 25.89 -64.73 -2.64
CA GLN A 813 24.53 -64.22 -2.86
C GLN A 813 23.67 -64.50 -1.63
N ASP A 814 22.88 -63.51 -1.21
CA ASP A 814 21.86 -63.68 -0.19
C ASP A 814 20.51 -63.10 -0.65
N GLY A 815 19.42 -63.71 -0.20
CA GLY A 815 18.06 -63.45 -0.69
C GLY A 815 17.56 -64.65 -1.50
N ASP A 816 16.75 -64.41 -2.53
CA ASP A 816 16.24 -65.46 -3.40
C ASP A 816 17.37 -66.12 -4.21
N LEU A 817 17.59 -67.42 -4.01
CA LEU A 817 18.59 -68.23 -4.73
C LEU A 817 17.95 -69.08 -5.84
N SER A 818 16.65 -68.93 -6.12
CA SER A 818 15.94 -69.72 -7.14
C SER A 818 16.54 -69.59 -8.55
N ASN A 819 17.20 -68.47 -8.83
CA ASN A 819 17.90 -68.22 -10.09
C ASN A 819 19.41 -68.57 -10.04
N LEU A 820 19.91 -69.12 -8.92
CA LEU A 820 21.32 -69.48 -8.72
C LEU A 820 21.52 -70.98 -8.97
N ASN A 821 21.86 -71.37 -10.19
CA ASN A 821 22.08 -72.77 -10.53
C ASN A 821 23.56 -73.17 -10.39
N ILE A 822 23.94 -73.57 -9.16
CA ILE A 822 25.29 -74.02 -8.81
C ILE A 822 25.25 -75.54 -8.58
N PHE A 823 25.72 -76.32 -9.56
CA PHE A 823 26.11 -77.75 -9.42
C PHE A 823 24.97 -78.73 -9.11
N GLY A 824 23.76 -78.48 -9.62
CA GLY A 824 22.63 -79.41 -9.48
C GLY A 824 22.07 -79.51 -8.06
N LEU A 825 22.45 -78.58 -7.18
CA LEU A 825 21.87 -78.42 -5.86
C LEU A 825 20.58 -77.59 -5.99
N ASP A 826 19.48 -78.10 -5.45
CA ASP A 826 18.25 -77.33 -5.34
C ASP A 826 18.38 -76.35 -4.17
N MET A 827 18.60 -75.08 -4.51
CA MET A 827 18.72 -73.98 -3.56
C MET A 827 17.52 -73.03 -3.68
N THR A 828 16.40 -73.49 -4.27
CA THR A 828 15.23 -72.65 -4.55
C THR A 828 14.68 -72.00 -3.27
N GLY A 829 14.40 -70.70 -3.34
CA GLY A 829 13.88 -69.89 -2.23
C GLY A 829 14.92 -68.97 -1.59
N TYR A 830 14.51 -68.29 -0.51
CA TYR A 830 15.36 -67.32 0.19
C TYR A 830 16.41 -68.01 1.06
N SER A 831 17.69 -67.81 0.75
CA SER A 831 18.83 -68.41 1.42
C SER A 831 20.11 -67.57 1.22
N ALA A 832 21.26 -68.08 1.66
CA ALA A 832 22.57 -67.46 1.45
C ALA A 832 23.59 -68.47 0.90
N TYR A 833 24.19 -68.15 -0.24
CA TYR A 833 25.36 -68.82 -0.82
C TYR A 833 26.62 -68.00 -0.52
N LEU A 834 27.62 -68.64 0.10
CA LEU A 834 28.87 -67.99 0.55
C LEU A 834 30.06 -68.92 0.26
N ASN A 835 31.13 -68.41 -0.34
CA ASN A 835 32.29 -69.24 -0.72
C ASN A 835 33.18 -69.68 0.46
N ASN A 836 33.33 -68.87 1.51
CA ASN A 836 34.14 -69.21 2.68
C ASN A 836 33.57 -68.55 3.94
N ILE A 837 33.05 -69.36 4.87
CA ILE A 837 32.34 -68.88 6.06
C ILE A 837 33.14 -69.24 7.32
N TYR A 838 33.41 -68.25 8.16
CA TYR A 838 33.92 -68.44 9.52
C TYR A 838 32.87 -67.91 10.51
N MET A 839 32.43 -68.74 11.45
CA MET A 839 31.46 -68.36 12.48
C MET A 839 32.02 -68.63 13.87
N THR A 840 31.70 -67.77 14.84
CA THR A 840 32.00 -67.97 16.27
C THR A 840 30.74 -67.66 17.07
N GLY A 841 30.20 -68.63 17.81
CA GLY A 841 28.91 -68.51 18.52
C GLY A 841 28.02 -69.74 18.32
N THR A 842 26.72 -69.61 18.63
CA THR A 842 25.73 -70.69 18.52
C THR A 842 24.84 -70.49 17.28
N ILE A 843 24.61 -71.56 16.51
CA ILE A 843 23.62 -71.62 15.43
C ILE A 843 22.51 -72.56 15.88
N GLU A 844 21.31 -72.05 16.11
CA GLU A 844 20.14 -72.81 16.57
C GLU A 844 18.98 -72.69 15.58
N GLN A 845 18.30 -73.82 15.33
CA GLN A 845 17.08 -73.87 14.54
C GLN A 845 15.87 -73.89 15.48
N LEU A 846 14.92 -72.95 15.33
CA LEU A 846 13.74 -72.83 16.18
C LEU A 846 12.46 -73.16 15.39
N GLN A 847 11.57 -73.99 15.95
CA GLN A 847 10.21 -74.22 15.45
C GLN A 847 9.20 -73.57 16.40
N ILE A 848 8.43 -72.59 15.95
CA ILE A 848 7.65 -71.69 16.82
C ILE A 848 6.18 -72.13 17.01
N ASP A 849 5.64 -73.09 16.24
CA ASP A 849 4.26 -73.58 16.40
C ASP A 849 4.16 -75.11 16.22
N ALA A 850 4.26 -75.88 17.31
CA ALA A 850 4.11 -77.35 17.26
C ALA A 850 2.64 -77.77 17.52
N PRO A 851 1.99 -78.52 16.61
CA PRO A 851 0.61 -78.96 16.78
C PRO A 851 0.46 -80.04 17.87
N VAL A 852 -0.74 -80.11 18.48
CA VAL A 852 -1.11 -81.19 19.42
C VAL A 852 -1.45 -82.45 18.60
N ARG A 853 -0.94 -83.62 19.00
CA ARG A 853 -1.20 -84.91 18.33
C ARG A 853 -1.46 -86.03 19.34
N ILE A 854 -2.17 -87.07 18.92
CA ILE A 854 -2.28 -88.33 19.67
C ILE A 854 -1.29 -89.33 19.06
N GLU A 855 -0.50 -89.99 19.90
CA GLU A 855 0.28 -91.16 19.54
C GLU A 855 -0.41 -92.41 20.09
N ILE A 856 -0.65 -93.38 19.21
CA ILE A 856 -1.33 -94.65 19.52
C ILE A 856 -0.26 -95.73 19.52
N ASP A 857 -0.09 -96.39 20.66
CA ASP A 857 0.80 -97.54 20.83
C ASP A 857 -0.02 -98.84 20.72
N THR A 858 0.31 -99.61 19.69
CA THR A 858 -0.25 -100.93 19.39
C THR A 858 0.73 -102.06 19.74
N GLN A 859 1.73 -101.77 20.56
CA GLN A 859 2.82 -102.68 20.93
C GLN A 859 3.72 -103.08 19.73
N GLY A 860 3.70 -102.27 18.67
CA GLY A 860 4.55 -102.43 17.49
C GLY A 860 3.95 -103.29 16.38
N ASP A 861 2.70 -103.74 16.52
CA ASP A 861 1.99 -104.49 15.47
C ASP A 861 0.62 -103.85 15.18
N ASN A 862 0.23 -103.77 13.92
CA ASN A 862 -1.07 -103.26 13.49
C ASN A 862 -1.89 -104.34 12.78
N PHE A 863 -1.54 -105.61 12.99
CA PHE A 863 -2.25 -106.77 12.46
C PHE A 863 -2.70 -107.66 13.61
N LEU A 864 -3.96 -108.13 13.55
CA LEU A 864 -4.53 -108.99 14.58
C LEU A 864 -5.15 -110.26 13.98
N ALA A 865 -4.52 -111.41 14.21
CA ALA A 865 -4.99 -112.69 13.67
C ALA A 865 -6.20 -113.25 14.42
N TYR A 866 -6.91 -114.18 13.78
CA TYR A 866 -8.04 -114.87 14.41
C TYR A 866 -7.56 -115.78 15.55
N GLY A 867 -8.11 -115.57 16.74
CA GLY A 867 -7.73 -116.22 18.00
C GLY A 867 -6.92 -115.32 18.94
N GLU A 868 -6.53 -114.13 18.50
CA GLU A 868 -5.65 -113.22 19.25
C GLU A 868 -6.38 -111.98 19.80
N SER A 869 -5.69 -111.24 20.65
CA SER A 869 -6.12 -109.93 21.17
C SER A 869 -4.93 -109.00 21.31
N MET A 870 -5.16 -107.70 21.09
CA MET A 870 -4.13 -106.65 21.15
C MET A 870 -4.59 -105.50 22.04
N GLU A 871 -3.70 -105.04 22.91
CA GLU A 871 -3.95 -103.85 23.74
C GLU A 871 -3.43 -102.60 23.04
N ILE A 872 -4.28 -101.58 22.99
CA ILE A 872 -4.02 -100.28 22.39
C ILE A 872 -4.02 -99.25 23.49
N THR A 873 -2.98 -98.41 23.55
CA THR A 873 -2.89 -97.31 24.51
C THR A 873 -2.56 -96.00 23.79
N CYS A 874 -3.21 -94.91 24.19
CA CYS A 874 -3.08 -93.60 23.54
C CYS A 874 -2.46 -92.57 24.48
N LYS A 875 -1.59 -91.71 23.93
CA LYS A 875 -0.99 -90.57 24.62
C LYS A 875 -1.07 -89.30 23.77
N VAL A 876 -1.14 -88.13 24.39
CA VAL A 876 -1.28 -86.84 23.70
C VAL A 876 -0.06 -85.96 23.94
N PHE A 877 0.51 -85.42 22.86
CA PHE A 877 1.71 -84.58 22.90
C PHE A 877 1.47 -83.20 22.28
N LYS A 878 2.08 -82.15 22.85
CA LYS A 878 2.25 -80.84 22.21
C LYS A 878 3.73 -80.60 21.95
N GLY A 879 4.14 -80.71 20.68
CA GLY A 879 5.56 -80.79 20.36
C GLY A 879 6.20 -82.05 20.97
N TRP A 880 7.11 -81.89 21.92
CA TRP A 880 7.81 -82.99 22.60
C TRP A 880 7.34 -83.25 24.04
N GLU A 881 6.36 -82.49 24.53
CA GLU A 881 5.83 -82.61 25.89
C GLU A 881 4.61 -83.55 25.93
N ASP A 882 4.65 -84.58 26.79
CA ASP A 882 3.52 -85.49 27.05
C ASP A 882 2.51 -84.76 27.94
N ILE A 883 1.33 -84.49 27.39
CA ILE A 883 0.24 -83.76 28.05
C ILE A 883 -1.00 -84.65 28.22
N THR A 884 -0.84 -85.97 28.19
CA THR A 884 -1.95 -86.94 28.26
C THR A 884 -2.86 -86.72 29.48
N ASP A 885 -2.28 -86.36 30.62
CA ASP A 885 -3.02 -86.09 31.87
C ASP A 885 -3.97 -84.88 31.79
N THR A 886 -3.83 -84.05 30.76
CA THR A 886 -4.71 -82.90 30.52
C THR A 886 -5.99 -83.27 29.77
N VAL A 887 -6.07 -84.47 29.18
CA VAL A 887 -7.26 -84.92 28.46
C VAL A 887 -8.40 -85.13 29.43
N ARG A 888 -9.55 -84.49 29.13
CA ARG A 888 -10.76 -84.54 29.96
C ARG A 888 -11.76 -85.56 29.45
N GLN A 889 -11.76 -85.81 28.15
CA GLN A 889 -12.67 -86.72 27.51
C GLN A 889 -11.96 -87.53 26.42
N TRP A 890 -12.21 -88.83 26.43
CA TRP A 890 -11.79 -89.75 25.40
C TRP A 890 -13.03 -90.32 24.70
N ALA A 891 -12.91 -90.56 23.40
CA ALA A 891 -13.90 -91.30 22.62
C ALA A 891 -13.18 -92.21 21.63
N ILE A 892 -13.76 -93.38 21.39
CA ILE A 892 -13.34 -94.29 20.32
C ILE A 892 -14.54 -94.64 19.47
N ARG A 893 -14.34 -94.60 18.15
CA ARG A 893 -15.33 -95.01 17.18
C ARG A 893 -14.70 -96.02 16.23
N ARG A 894 -15.36 -97.16 16.11
CA ARG A 894 -15.06 -98.18 15.11
C ARG A 894 -15.83 -97.92 13.81
N ASP A 895 -15.14 -98.16 12.71
CA ASP A 895 -15.69 -98.33 11.36
C ASP A 895 -15.10 -99.61 10.75
N SER A 896 -15.94 -100.65 10.67
CA SER A 896 -15.62 -101.94 10.05
C SER A 896 -16.27 -102.09 8.66
N GLY A 897 -17.05 -101.09 8.24
CA GLY A 897 -17.86 -101.10 7.03
C GLY A 897 -19.29 -101.63 7.22
N ASP A 898 -19.67 -102.09 8.42
CA ASP A 898 -21.06 -102.44 8.78
C ASP A 898 -21.59 -101.46 9.84
N THR A 899 -22.41 -100.52 9.39
CA THR A 899 -22.92 -99.43 10.23
C THR A 899 -23.73 -99.92 11.44
N ALA A 900 -24.49 -101.01 11.32
CA ALA A 900 -25.33 -101.49 12.41
C ALA A 900 -24.49 -102.19 13.49
N ASP A 901 -23.49 -102.96 13.07
CA ASP A 901 -22.53 -103.60 13.99
C ASP A 901 -21.62 -102.56 14.67
N ASP A 902 -21.17 -101.56 13.91
CA ASP A 902 -20.36 -100.46 14.42
C ASP A 902 -21.11 -99.60 15.45
N GLU A 903 -22.39 -99.27 15.23
CA GLU A 903 -23.20 -98.55 16.23
C GLU A 903 -23.33 -99.33 17.53
N ALA A 904 -23.59 -100.64 17.47
CA ALA A 904 -23.66 -101.50 18.64
C ALA A 904 -22.32 -101.57 19.39
N TRP A 905 -21.21 -101.70 18.64
CA TRP A 905 -19.86 -101.73 19.21
C TRP A 905 -19.48 -100.39 19.87
N ASN A 906 -19.79 -99.27 19.22
CA ASN A 906 -19.50 -97.93 19.70
C ASN A 906 -20.28 -97.59 20.98
N ILE A 907 -21.55 -98.00 21.08
CA ILE A 907 -22.36 -97.81 22.30
C ILE A 907 -21.76 -98.58 23.48
N LYS A 908 -21.25 -99.79 23.24
CA LYS A 908 -20.63 -100.63 24.28
C LYS A 908 -19.32 -100.03 24.80
N HIS A 909 -18.58 -99.29 23.98
CA HIS A 909 -17.28 -98.71 24.31
C HIS A 909 -17.30 -97.19 24.50
N LYS A 910 -18.48 -96.62 24.79
CA LYS A 910 -18.66 -95.17 25.04
C LYS A 910 -17.83 -94.61 26.20
N ASP A 911 -17.43 -95.46 27.15
CA ASP A 911 -16.67 -95.08 28.35
C ASP A 911 -15.15 -95.32 28.17
N PHE A 912 -14.67 -95.37 26.92
CA PHE A 912 -13.26 -95.45 26.58
C PHE A 912 -12.47 -94.31 27.21
N ASN A 913 -11.29 -94.61 27.77
CA ASN A 913 -10.49 -93.67 28.55
C ASN A 913 -9.01 -93.58 28.09
N GLY A 914 -8.74 -93.91 26.82
CA GLY A 914 -7.40 -93.84 26.24
C GLY A 914 -6.69 -95.19 26.12
N SER A 915 -7.27 -96.29 26.63
CA SER A 915 -6.75 -97.65 26.42
C SER A 915 -7.89 -98.66 26.23
N ILE A 916 -7.69 -99.66 25.36
CA ILE A 916 -8.65 -100.74 25.07
C ILE A 916 -7.93 -101.99 24.57
N THR A 917 -8.46 -103.17 24.90
CA THR A 917 -8.05 -104.43 24.26
C THR A 917 -9.02 -104.79 23.15
N ILE A 918 -8.51 -104.92 21.92
CA ILE A 918 -9.26 -105.36 20.74
C ILE A 918 -9.10 -106.87 20.60
N HIS A 919 -10.23 -107.59 20.50
CA HIS A 919 -10.27 -109.04 20.38
C HIS A 919 -10.72 -109.49 18.99
N ASN A 920 -10.11 -110.55 18.45
CA ASN A 920 -10.58 -111.22 17.24
C ASN A 920 -10.72 -112.72 17.51
N THR A 921 -11.76 -113.13 18.24
CA THR A 921 -11.94 -114.52 18.69
C THR A 921 -13.32 -115.07 18.31
N LYS A 922 -13.55 -116.37 18.51
CA LYS A 922 -14.85 -117.02 18.22
C LYS A 922 -16.03 -116.45 19.01
N GLY A 923 -15.78 -115.94 20.22
CA GLY A 923 -16.83 -115.44 21.11
C GLY A 923 -17.09 -113.94 21.00
N ILE A 924 -16.06 -113.17 20.63
CA ILE A 924 -16.09 -111.71 20.51
C ILE A 924 -15.12 -111.32 19.39
N SER A 925 -15.61 -110.59 18.39
CA SER A 925 -14.80 -109.98 17.33
C SER A 925 -15.06 -108.47 17.32
N ASP A 926 -14.05 -107.71 17.73
CA ASP A 926 -14.07 -106.26 17.74
C ASP A 926 -13.71 -105.67 16.37
N LEU A 927 -13.27 -106.48 15.41
CA LEU A 927 -12.96 -106.07 14.02
C LEU A 927 -14.17 -106.15 13.07
N GLY A 928 -15.36 -106.45 13.59
CA GLY A 928 -16.57 -106.63 12.81
C GLY A 928 -16.70 -108.01 12.16
N ASN A 929 -17.86 -108.31 11.60
CA ASN A 929 -18.22 -109.65 11.11
C ASN A 929 -18.20 -109.72 9.57
N ASN A 930 -17.02 -109.56 8.97
CA ASN A 930 -16.86 -109.65 7.52
C ASN A 930 -16.16 -110.95 7.09
N SER A 931 -16.92 -111.81 6.44
CA SER A 931 -16.41 -112.95 5.69
C SER A 931 -15.83 -112.48 4.34
N VAL A 932 -14.50 -112.53 4.23
CA VAL A 932 -13.70 -112.60 2.98
C VAL A 932 -13.51 -111.30 2.19
N THR A 933 -12.54 -110.50 2.60
CA THR A 933 -11.45 -109.85 1.81
C THR A 933 -10.74 -108.87 2.75
N VAL A 934 -9.45 -108.59 2.56
CA VAL A 934 -8.65 -107.78 3.49
C VAL A 934 -9.23 -106.35 3.54
N VAL A 935 -10.07 -106.09 4.54
CA VAL A 935 -10.59 -104.76 4.88
C VAL A 935 -10.15 -104.50 6.31
N SER A 936 -9.29 -103.51 6.48
CA SER A 936 -8.80 -103.08 7.78
C SER A 936 -9.91 -102.34 8.54
N THR A 937 -10.04 -102.62 9.84
CA THR A 937 -10.98 -101.89 10.70
C THR A 937 -10.34 -100.60 11.18
N LEU A 938 -11.06 -99.50 11.05
CA LEU A 938 -10.59 -98.20 11.50
C LEU A 938 -11.13 -97.91 12.89
N PHE A 939 -10.22 -97.59 13.81
CA PHE A 939 -10.56 -97.06 15.11
C PHE A 939 -10.13 -95.60 15.14
N THR A 940 -11.13 -94.72 15.12
CA THR A 940 -10.93 -93.27 15.28
C THR A 940 -10.99 -92.95 16.76
N ILE A 941 -9.92 -92.40 17.28
CA ILE A 941 -9.76 -92.04 18.69
C ILE A 941 -9.70 -90.53 18.79
N THR A 942 -10.60 -89.97 19.58
CA THR A 942 -10.69 -88.53 19.82
C THR A 942 -10.31 -88.26 21.27
N ALA A 943 -9.36 -87.34 21.46
CA ALA A 943 -8.97 -86.83 22.77
C ALA A 943 -9.29 -85.34 22.83
N THR A 944 -10.04 -84.95 23.86
CA THR A 944 -10.44 -83.55 24.05
C THR A 944 -9.94 -83.05 25.40
N ASN A 945 -9.22 -81.93 25.38
CA ASN A 945 -8.88 -81.16 26.57
C ASN A 945 -9.54 -79.77 26.54
N ASP A 946 -9.25 -78.93 27.53
CA ASP A 946 -9.88 -77.62 27.69
C ASP A 946 -9.60 -76.63 26.53
N THR A 947 -8.63 -76.94 25.65
CA THR A 947 -8.13 -76.01 24.63
C THR A 947 -8.23 -76.52 23.19
N ALA A 948 -8.31 -77.84 22.98
CA ALA A 948 -8.41 -78.43 21.65
C ALA A 948 -9.01 -79.84 21.71
N SER A 949 -9.62 -80.26 20.60
CA SER A 949 -9.98 -81.66 20.33
C SER A 949 -9.12 -82.14 19.18
N VAL A 950 -8.45 -83.28 19.35
CA VAL A 950 -7.59 -83.87 18.34
C VAL A 950 -8.02 -85.31 18.09
N GLU A 951 -7.88 -85.77 16.86
CA GLU A 951 -8.26 -87.12 16.44
C GLU A 951 -7.04 -87.83 15.85
N ALA A 952 -6.93 -89.12 16.14
CA ALA A 952 -6.01 -90.03 15.48
C ALA A 952 -6.76 -91.29 15.08
N ILE A 953 -6.34 -91.90 13.98
CA ILE A 953 -6.94 -93.10 13.45
C ILE A 953 -5.88 -94.19 13.47
N VAL A 954 -6.23 -95.33 14.04
CA VAL A 954 -5.45 -96.56 13.90
C VAL A 954 -6.23 -97.56 13.06
N THR A 955 -5.51 -98.24 12.20
CA THR A 955 -6.01 -99.22 11.25
C THR A 955 -5.48 -100.58 11.68
N ILE A 956 -6.38 -101.53 11.95
CA ILE A 956 -6.05 -102.89 12.43
C ILE A 956 -6.62 -103.93 11.48
#